data_AF-A0A1C7N8R8-F1
#
_entry.id   AF-A0A1C7N8R8-F1
#
_cell.length_a   1.000
_cell.length_b   1.000
_cell.length_c   1.000
_cell.angle_alpha   90.00
_cell.angle_beta   90.00
_cell.angle_gamma   90.00
#
_symmetry.space_group_name_H-M   'P 1'
#
loop_
_entity.id
_entity.type
_entity.pdbx_description
1 polymer ?
#
loop_
_entity_poly.entity_id
_entity_poly.type
_entity_poly.pdbx_seq_one_letter_code
_entity_poly.pdbx_strand_id
1 'polypeptide(L)'
;MSWLNSPKRLFRLIVLFVFSSAFLLIFLPSFYSSSRTETASDAFSDEDVALDLDRTTSVFSFNTAWDEQTNPWVLKNSIFNTTNNSFLEKLTSYTIEGHNYDTLFNKQPAATQHTQVTIVVPIYTKEAFSKLNIIASWSAVEVAFQVLIACPSQFKPQIEDKLDKNKFGIMAMDRAAITASATGSTFASGTAGAAIWLQMLTEKDITTDYLYVVDENVPISPYTLHELAYLFRAKQRNDYQDALIGTRGYAISPKLVSDNFCLPIDNQLPLNVSQPVDMVLGAWLLHKSWLPHVMSDMSLESLQLPLGYYLSINLKQQLNKPTIFLPSADRHTNLNKLYCEKVKEEWTKNTFWKDSVAKNKYPTALQYRFMSEHSAMIVADGAKQLVSLYPLLCRFKKYPVHLAILGDDLKREIVEHALTETNCQHHVQLHDFSSMKDLKDVSSMASFVSAVQPRILIQIKPAEQSSMLKYNMIQAMGESHQMAAIGLPEKEIPHALWISDLSLEALSYWNKVQIKLVVITDRRPHSLSRLLQSASKSIYLGDRADLVVNMEQSSDRVTRLLVNSLMWRQGTKTIRHRIRKGGLMPAIVESWYPTNNDEYAVLLEDDIEVSPLFYVWSKYAILKYRYSGNSEAHRLMYGISLYAPRNLELLPAGRVTFDPNSVLLPAGYPEHVPYASQVPCSWGGVYFPEHWREFHAYLVTRLKDLELPKDHQVRLISVPGSRSDKWKKSWKKYFIELVYLRGYVMLYPNFQSFEAFSTNHVEFGTHVKSEKRQSVIGTFMVPLMQRDTILSQLPNQSLPLFENLPVLDLWGQLQTYDSLEEQGSKYHQHVSTCERTYGTFDPQEFFCRVDGPPDPLQEFPSAPKKPKPPVLVKDAVQPIRYNRVFEYTREEEEQGRNELLEFGPKPIDVAQLPTVEERFNNRDDEVLDLESDLDTLNRLYLKLNPENLGFLEEERLAMEEEEEDEDIDEGDEIVEDGM
;
A
#
# COMPACT_ATOMS: atom_id res chain seq x y z
N MET A 1 0.21 -27.22 47.16
CA MET A 1 0.57 -25.97 47.87
C MET A 1 -0.09 -24.82 47.11
N SER A 2 -1.38 -24.57 47.31
CA SER A 2 -2.00 -23.69 48.33
C SER A 2 -1.64 -22.21 48.15
N TRP A 3 -2.62 -21.41 47.69
CA TRP A 3 -2.88 -19.95 47.88
C TRP A 3 -3.66 -19.46 46.64
N LEU A 4 -4.84 -18.82 46.67
CA LEU A 4 -5.90 -18.61 47.66
C LEU A 4 -7.13 -18.09 46.89
N ASN A 5 -8.32 -18.60 47.23
CA ASN A 5 -9.62 -18.17 46.73
C ASN A 5 -9.98 -16.76 47.24
N SER A 6 -10.62 -15.93 46.42
CA SER A 6 -11.42 -14.79 46.88
C SER A 6 -12.48 -14.38 45.83
N PRO A 7 -13.79 -14.47 46.13
CA PRO A 7 -14.88 -14.10 45.22
C PRO A 7 -15.25 -12.60 45.27
N LYS A 8 -14.37 -11.72 45.79
CA LYS A 8 -14.66 -10.29 45.98
C LYS A 8 -14.10 -9.35 44.89
N ARG A 9 -13.49 -9.88 43.82
CA ARG A 9 -13.05 -9.08 42.65
C ARG A 9 -13.99 -9.16 41.44
N LEU A 10 -14.80 -10.22 41.33
CA LEU A 10 -15.77 -10.37 40.23
C LEU A 10 -16.97 -9.39 40.37
N PHE A 11 -17.34 -9.03 41.60
CA PHE A 11 -18.45 -8.11 41.88
C PHE A 11 -18.11 -6.63 41.64
N ARG A 12 -16.83 -6.25 41.64
CA ARG A 12 -16.39 -4.88 41.30
C ARG A 12 -16.22 -4.64 39.80
N LEU A 13 -16.04 -5.70 39.01
CA LEU A 13 -15.97 -5.63 37.54
C LEU A 13 -17.36 -5.56 36.89
N ILE A 14 -18.40 -6.11 37.54
CA ILE A 14 -19.78 -6.05 37.05
C ILE A 14 -20.46 -4.70 37.36
N VAL A 15 -20.05 -4.00 38.42
CA VAL A 15 -20.62 -2.68 38.79
C VAL A 15 -20.05 -1.53 37.95
N LEU A 16 -18.88 -1.71 37.31
CA LEU A 16 -18.30 -0.72 36.40
C LEU A 16 -18.81 -0.82 34.94
N PHE A 17 -19.44 -1.94 34.58
CA PHE A 17 -19.99 -2.16 33.23
C PHE A 17 -21.47 -1.75 33.08
N VAL A 18 -22.15 -1.41 34.18
CA VAL A 18 -23.59 -1.07 34.20
C VAL A 18 -23.85 0.45 34.24
N PHE A 19 -22.80 1.28 34.28
CA PHE A 19 -22.95 2.76 34.35
C PHE A 19 -22.65 3.53 33.05
N SER A 20 -22.42 2.87 31.90
CA SER A 20 -22.18 3.57 30.62
C SER A 20 -23.23 3.31 29.53
N SER A 21 -24.38 2.72 29.86
CA SER A 21 -25.44 2.38 28.90
C SER A 21 -26.82 2.87 29.35
N ALA A 22 -26.93 4.18 29.63
CA ALA A 22 -28.22 4.83 29.82
C ALA A 22 -28.14 6.32 29.50
N PHE A 23 -28.16 6.69 28.22
CA PHE A 23 -28.72 7.97 27.74
C PHE A 23 -28.82 7.95 26.22
N LEU A 24 -29.90 7.36 25.69
CA LEU A 24 -30.41 7.66 24.34
C LEU A 24 -31.74 6.94 24.13
N LEU A 25 -32.84 7.61 24.48
CA LEU A 25 -34.16 7.41 23.90
C LEU A 25 -34.97 8.70 24.10
N ILE A 26 -35.70 9.06 23.04
CA ILE A 26 -36.75 10.10 22.87
C ILE A 26 -36.32 11.19 21.87
N PHE A 27 -36.69 11.00 20.60
CA PHE A 27 -37.70 11.83 19.91
C PHE A 27 -38.02 11.20 18.55
N LEU A 28 -39.24 10.66 18.42
CA LEU A 28 -39.93 10.44 17.14
C LEU A 28 -40.60 11.76 16.72
N PRO A 29 -40.81 11.98 15.42
CA PRO A 29 -42.20 11.92 14.97
C PRO A 29 -42.38 11.19 13.63
N SER A 30 -43.41 10.36 13.60
CA SER A 30 -44.11 9.91 12.40
C SER A 30 -44.83 11.09 11.74
N PHE A 31 -44.93 11.16 10.41
CA PHE A 31 -46.18 11.47 9.69
C PHE A 31 -46.01 11.28 8.16
N TYR A 32 -46.74 10.30 7.65
CA TYR A 32 -47.54 10.25 6.41
C TYR A 32 -46.96 10.58 5.02
N SER A 33 -47.19 9.60 4.14
CA SER A 33 -47.14 9.64 2.69
C SER A 33 -48.08 10.67 2.05
N SER A 34 -47.62 11.29 0.97
CA SER A 34 -48.50 11.81 -0.10
C SER A 34 -47.74 11.76 -1.42
N SER A 35 -48.12 10.81 -2.26
CA SER A 35 -47.78 10.74 -3.68
C SER A 35 -48.39 11.91 -4.45
N ARG A 36 -47.61 12.55 -5.33
CA ARG A 36 -48.14 13.19 -6.53
C ARG A 36 -47.11 13.21 -7.65
N THR A 37 -47.53 12.56 -8.72
CA THR A 37 -47.05 12.56 -10.11
C THR A 37 -47.11 13.94 -10.75
N GLU A 38 -46.19 14.25 -11.67
CA GLU A 38 -46.41 14.96 -12.95
C GLU A 38 -45.07 15.08 -13.69
N THR A 39 -44.81 14.21 -14.68
CA THR A 39 -44.95 14.42 -16.14
C THR A 39 -43.79 15.17 -16.78
N ALA A 40 -43.03 14.42 -17.57
CA ALA A 40 -42.12 14.90 -18.59
C ALA A 40 -42.90 15.64 -19.70
N SER A 41 -42.33 16.72 -20.21
CA SER A 41 -42.71 17.32 -21.48
C SER A 41 -41.45 17.71 -22.25
N ASP A 42 -41.25 17.01 -23.37
CA ASP A 42 -40.37 17.39 -24.47
C ASP A 42 -40.71 18.79 -25.00
N ALA A 43 -39.68 19.56 -25.38
CA ALA A 43 -39.75 20.47 -26.52
C ALA A 43 -38.36 20.86 -27.01
N PHE A 44 -38.05 20.41 -28.22
CA PHE A 44 -37.03 20.94 -29.13
C PHE A 44 -37.25 22.43 -29.43
N SER A 45 -36.17 23.20 -29.57
CA SER A 45 -36.04 24.19 -30.65
C SER A 45 -34.61 24.75 -30.78
N ASP A 46 -34.06 24.51 -31.96
CA ASP A 46 -33.31 25.42 -32.83
C ASP A 46 -31.92 25.95 -32.44
N GLU A 47 -30.97 25.48 -33.25
CA GLU A 47 -29.67 26.09 -33.53
C GLU A 47 -29.85 27.49 -34.10
N ASP A 48 -29.15 28.47 -33.53
CA ASP A 48 -28.77 29.69 -34.24
C ASP A 48 -27.27 29.95 -34.00
N VAL A 49 -26.53 29.88 -35.10
CA VAL A 49 -25.10 30.16 -35.20
C VAL A 49 -24.89 31.67 -35.16
N ALA A 50 -24.49 32.20 -34.01
CA ALA A 50 -23.94 33.54 -33.89
C ALA A 50 -22.49 33.43 -33.40
N LEU A 51 -21.56 33.70 -34.31
CA LEU A 51 -20.15 33.95 -34.03
C LEU A 51 -20.04 35.23 -33.18
N ASP A 52 -19.84 35.09 -31.88
CA ASP A 52 -19.46 36.22 -31.03
C ASP A 52 -18.00 36.08 -30.59
N LEU A 53 -17.22 37.09 -30.97
CA LEU A 53 -15.84 37.30 -30.57
C LEU A 53 -15.87 37.74 -29.11
N ASP A 54 -15.69 36.82 -28.16
CA ASP A 54 -15.52 37.22 -26.77
C ASP A 54 -14.15 36.83 -26.21
N ARG A 55 -13.53 37.84 -25.60
CA ARG A 55 -12.20 37.79 -24.99
C ARG A 55 -12.23 36.71 -23.92
N THR A 56 -11.42 35.68 -24.10
CA THR A 56 -11.15 34.68 -23.05
C THR A 56 -10.43 35.34 -21.88
N THR A 57 -11.19 35.85 -20.91
CA THR A 57 -10.75 35.87 -19.52
C THR A 57 -10.63 34.41 -19.09
N SER A 58 -9.43 33.86 -19.11
CA SER A 58 -9.14 32.54 -18.58
C SER A 58 -9.41 32.55 -17.07
N VAL A 59 -10.64 32.21 -16.68
CA VAL A 59 -10.96 31.82 -15.31
C VAL A 59 -10.16 30.55 -15.05
N PHE A 60 -9.29 30.56 -14.03
CA PHE A 60 -8.61 29.36 -13.55
C PHE A 60 -9.68 28.32 -13.17
N SER A 61 -9.85 27.28 -13.99
CA SER A 61 -10.65 26.12 -13.61
C SER A 61 -9.79 25.25 -12.69
N PHE A 62 -9.98 25.36 -11.38
CA PHE A 62 -9.47 24.31 -10.49
C PHE A 62 -10.32 23.06 -10.81
N ASN A 63 -9.72 21.97 -11.28
CA ASN A 63 -10.49 20.86 -11.86
C ASN A 63 -10.84 19.82 -10.78
N THR A 64 -11.55 20.23 -9.72
CA THR A 64 -12.00 19.35 -8.62
C THR A 64 -13.51 19.52 -8.44
N ALA A 65 -14.28 18.43 -8.46
CA ALA A 65 -15.76 18.41 -8.44
C ALA A 65 -16.40 19.51 -7.57
N TRP A 66 -16.92 20.55 -8.23
CA TRP A 66 -17.49 21.74 -7.59
C TRP A 66 -18.99 21.60 -7.34
N ASP A 67 -19.49 22.39 -6.39
CA ASP A 67 -20.86 22.86 -6.44
C ASP A 67 -20.93 24.10 -7.35
N GLU A 68 -21.26 23.90 -8.62
CA GLU A 68 -21.52 25.00 -9.58
C GLU A 68 -22.78 25.81 -9.22
N GLN A 69 -23.62 25.33 -8.29
CA GLN A 69 -24.92 25.92 -7.98
C GLN A 69 -24.92 26.85 -6.76
N THR A 70 -23.93 26.78 -5.83
CA THR A 70 -23.95 27.63 -4.60
C THR A 70 -22.63 28.29 -4.17
N ASN A 71 -21.49 27.59 -4.10
CA ASN A 71 -20.18 28.19 -3.78
C ASN A 71 -19.02 27.27 -4.22
N PRO A 72 -18.22 27.65 -5.25
CA PRO A 72 -17.11 26.80 -5.67
C PRO A 72 -16.09 26.61 -4.53
N TRP A 73 -15.89 27.58 -3.65
CA TRP A 73 -14.75 27.54 -2.72
C TRP A 73 -14.82 26.46 -1.63
N VAL A 74 -15.97 25.79 -1.44
CA VAL A 74 -16.16 24.76 -0.42
C VAL A 74 -16.15 23.34 -1.02
N LEU A 75 -15.29 22.47 -0.50
CA LEU A 75 -15.15 21.07 -0.87
C LEU A 75 -16.11 20.20 -0.06
N LYS A 76 -17.19 19.71 -0.70
CA LYS A 76 -18.19 18.85 -0.05
C LYS A 76 -17.68 17.44 0.21
N ASN A 77 -16.94 16.88 -0.76
CA ASN A 77 -16.46 15.49 -0.75
C ASN A 77 -14.96 15.39 -0.37
N SER A 78 -14.54 16.13 0.65
CA SER A 78 -13.17 16.11 1.14
C SER A 78 -12.95 15.06 2.23
N ILE A 79 -11.78 14.42 2.26
CA ILE A 79 -11.36 13.53 3.36
C ILE A 79 -11.37 14.23 4.74
N PHE A 80 -11.27 15.56 4.76
CA PHE A 80 -11.27 16.36 5.98
C PHE A 80 -12.67 16.69 6.52
N ASN A 81 -13.74 16.25 5.84
CA ASN A 81 -15.12 16.52 6.24
C ASN A 81 -15.56 15.56 7.36
N THR A 82 -15.03 15.76 8.57
CA THR A 82 -15.41 14.99 9.77
C THR A 82 -16.21 15.86 10.75
N THR A 83 -17.06 15.20 11.56
CA THR A 83 -17.95 15.89 12.52
C THR A 83 -17.20 16.56 13.68
N ASN A 84 -15.98 16.11 13.98
CA ASN A 84 -15.21 16.55 15.16
C ASN A 84 -14.12 17.60 14.86
N ASN A 85 -13.90 17.99 13.59
CA ASN A 85 -12.89 19.00 13.26
C ASN A 85 -13.32 20.40 13.71
N SER A 86 -12.36 21.15 14.24
CA SER A 86 -12.50 22.57 14.61
C SER A 86 -12.80 23.45 13.39
N PHE A 87 -13.29 24.67 13.64
CA PHE A 87 -13.54 25.64 12.56
C PHE A 87 -12.29 25.90 11.71
N LEU A 88 -11.12 26.07 12.34
CA LEU A 88 -9.87 26.33 11.63
C LEU A 88 -9.45 25.15 10.75
N GLU A 89 -9.53 23.92 11.25
CA GLU A 89 -9.20 22.72 10.46
C GLU A 89 -10.12 22.58 9.24
N LYS A 90 -11.42 22.86 9.42
CA LYS A 90 -12.38 22.88 8.32
C LYS A 90 -12.11 24.00 7.32
N LEU A 91 -11.73 25.18 7.80
CA LEU A 91 -11.37 26.32 6.95
C LEU A 91 -10.09 26.04 6.15
N THR A 92 -9.06 25.47 6.78
CA THR A 92 -7.78 25.12 6.12
C THR A 92 -7.92 24.01 5.09
N SER A 93 -8.87 23.10 5.29
CA SER A 93 -9.20 22.05 4.33
C SER A 93 -10.26 22.45 3.30
N TYR A 94 -10.69 23.72 3.33
CA TYR A 94 -11.74 24.27 2.46
C TYR A 94 -13.07 23.51 2.54
N THR A 95 -13.40 22.89 3.67
CA THR A 95 -14.68 22.18 3.89
C THR A 95 -15.78 23.08 4.45
N ILE A 96 -15.45 24.31 4.83
CA ILE A 96 -16.38 25.35 5.26
C ILE A 96 -15.97 26.71 4.68
N GLU A 97 -16.94 27.60 4.52
CA GLU A 97 -16.69 28.99 4.16
C GLU A 97 -16.20 29.80 5.37
N GLY A 98 -15.29 30.75 5.12
CA GLY A 98 -14.82 31.68 6.14
C GLY A 98 -15.83 32.77 6.50
N HIS A 99 -15.57 33.51 7.57
CA HIS A 99 -16.42 34.63 7.96
C HIS A 99 -16.16 35.86 7.09
N ASN A 100 -17.24 36.62 6.82
CA ASN A 100 -17.15 37.93 6.18
C ASN A 100 -16.82 39.05 7.17
N TYR A 101 -16.49 40.24 6.65
CA TYR A 101 -16.12 41.40 7.47
C TYR A 101 -17.20 41.77 8.51
N ASP A 102 -18.47 41.80 8.11
CA ASP A 102 -19.57 42.16 9.01
C ASP A 102 -19.72 41.17 10.17
N THR A 103 -19.52 39.88 9.92
CA THR A 103 -19.59 38.82 10.94
C THR A 103 -18.45 38.94 11.95
N LEU A 104 -17.27 39.35 11.49
CA LEU A 104 -16.08 39.56 12.31
C LEU A 104 -16.15 40.88 13.10
N PHE A 105 -16.81 41.91 12.56
CA PHE A 105 -16.87 43.25 13.15
C PHE A 105 -18.07 43.48 14.08
N ASN A 106 -19.26 42.95 13.76
CA ASN A 106 -20.53 43.38 14.38
C ASN A 106 -20.98 42.60 15.64
N LYS A 107 -20.33 41.49 16.02
CA LYS A 107 -20.63 40.79 17.27
C LYS A 107 -19.63 41.19 18.36
N GLN A 108 -20.07 42.00 19.33
CA GLN A 108 -19.29 42.35 20.50
C GLN A 108 -18.83 41.08 21.25
N PRO A 109 -17.53 40.92 21.56
CA PRO A 109 -17.10 39.91 22.51
C PRO A 109 -17.71 40.23 23.89
N ALA A 110 -18.05 39.17 24.64
CA ALA A 110 -18.41 39.30 26.04
C ALA A 110 -17.25 40.02 26.77
N ALA A 111 -17.58 41.07 27.52
CA ALA A 111 -16.63 42.01 28.11
C ALA A 111 -15.36 41.34 28.67
N THR A 112 -14.24 41.44 27.94
CA THR A 112 -12.92 41.11 28.46
C THR A 112 -12.26 42.38 28.97
N GLN A 113 -12.05 42.40 30.29
CA GLN A 113 -11.39 43.47 31.02
C GLN A 113 -9.95 43.66 30.51
N HIS A 114 -9.60 44.91 30.19
CA HIS A 114 -8.25 45.47 30.21
C HIS A 114 -7.05 44.59 29.74
N THR A 115 -7.18 43.84 28.65
CA THR A 115 -6.00 43.23 28.00
C THR A 115 -5.24 44.28 27.19
N GLN A 116 -3.99 44.53 27.56
CA GLN A 116 -3.09 45.47 26.88
C GLN A 116 -2.28 44.74 25.80
N VAL A 117 -1.95 45.41 24.69
CA VAL A 117 -1.13 44.86 23.59
C VAL A 117 0.21 45.60 23.49
N THR A 118 1.32 44.89 23.29
CA THR A 118 2.61 45.53 22.97
C THR A 118 2.74 45.72 21.47
N ILE A 119 2.80 46.96 21.00
CA ILE A 119 3.09 47.30 19.61
C ILE A 119 4.60 47.41 19.44
N VAL A 120 5.20 46.53 18.65
CA VAL A 120 6.62 46.61 18.33
C VAL A 120 6.81 47.35 17.01
N VAL A 121 7.58 48.43 17.05
CA VAL A 121 7.95 49.20 15.87
C VAL A 121 9.46 49.12 15.65
N PRO A 122 9.93 48.36 14.66
CA PRO A 122 11.32 48.32 14.27
C PRO A 122 11.71 49.61 13.51
N ILE A 123 12.84 50.19 13.90
CA ILE A 123 13.45 51.37 13.26
C ILE A 123 14.94 51.08 13.08
N TYR A 124 15.32 50.55 11.91
CA TYR A 124 16.72 50.19 11.63
C TYR A 124 17.41 51.16 10.65
N THR A 125 16.65 51.98 9.92
CA THR A 125 17.18 53.05 9.06
C THR A 125 16.73 54.45 9.50
N LYS A 126 17.41 55.48 8.97
CA LYS A 126 17.03 56.89 9.23
C LYS A 126 15.74 57.28 8.51
N GLU A 127 15.38 56.66 7.38
CA GLU A 127 14.11 56.97 6.70
C GLU A 127 12.90 56.59 7.55
N ALA A 128 13.01 55.53 8.36
CA ALA A 128 11.98 55.07 9.27
C ALA A 128 11.68 56.05 10.42
N PHE A 129 12.51 57.08 10.64
CA PHE A 129 12.28 58.09 11.68
C PHE A 129 11.02 58.94 11.43
N SER A 130 10.55 58.99 10.19
CA SER A 130 9.26 59.61 9.83
C SER A 130 8.08 58.98 10.58
N LYS A 131 8.17 57.69 10.95
CA LYS A 131 7.14 56.97 11.73
C LYS A 131 6.98 57.53 13.14
N LEU A 132 8.04 58.08 13.74
CA LEU A 132 8.04 58.59 15.12
C LEU A 132 7.02 59.72 15.31
N ASN A 133 6.85 60.59 14.30
CA ASN A 133 5.90 61.70 14.36
C ASN A 133 4.44 61.20 14.46
N ILE A 134 4.14 60.07 13.81
CA ILE A 134 2.80 59.45 13.83
C ILE A 134 2.59 58.68 15.13
N ILE A 135 3.62 58.00 15.63
CA ILE A 135 3.56 57.30 16.92
C ILE A 135 3.36 58.30 18.06
N ALA A 136 4.00 59.46 18.00
CA ALA A 136 3.83 60.54 18.97
C ALA A 136 2.37 61.05 19.02
N SER A 137 1.66 61.04 17.88
CA SER A 137 0.25 61.48 17.80
C SER A 137 -0.76 60.39 18.16
N TRP A 138 -0.31 59.15 18.41
CA TRP A 138 -1.19 58.08 18.87
C TRP A 138 -1.80 58.40 20.24
N SER A 139 -3.12 58.35 20.28
CA SER A 139 -3.95 58.46 21.48
C SER A 139 -4.65 57.12 21.76
N ALA A 140 -5.21 56.96 22.95
CA ALA A 140 -5.90 55.73 23.32
C ALA A 140 -7.08 55.48 22.37
N VAL A 141 -7.13 54.28 21.79
CA VAL A 141 -8.25 53.75 21.00
C VAL A 141 -8.92 52.64 21.83
N GLU A 142 -9.89 51.93 21.27
CA GLU A 142 -10.63 50.84 21.93
C GLU A 142 -9.76 49.72 22.56
N VAL A 143 -8.48 49.61 22.19
CA VAL A 143 -7.53 48.64 22.75
C VAL A 143 -6.43 49.38 23.52
N ALA A 144 -6.17 48.99 24.76
CA ALA A 144 -5.04 49.49 25.53
C ALA A 144 -3.74 48.97 24.91
N PHE A 145 -2.74 49.83 24.70
CA PHE A 145 -1.46 49.42 24.12
C PHE A 145 -0.27 50.06 24.82
N GLN A 146 0.89 49.41 24.70
CA GLN A 146 2.20 50.00 24.94
C GLN A 146 3.02 49.91 23.66
N VAL A 147 3.92 50.86 23.40
CA VAL A 147 4.78 50.80 22.21
C VAL A 147 6.20 50.47 22.64
N LEU A 148 6.78 49.49 21.96
CA LEU A 148 8.17 49.08 22.08
C LEU A 148 8.90 49.42 20.78
N ILE A 149 9.93 50.27 20.85
CA ILE A 149 10.74 50.60 19.67
C ILE A 149 12.01 49.76 19.68
N ALA A 150 12.19 48.95 18.63
CA ALA A 150 13.39 48.15 18.43
C ALA A 150 14.34 48.90 17.49
N CYS A 151 15.47 49.37 18.02
CA CYS A 151 16.43 50.17 17.24
C CYS A 151 17.91 49.86 17.59
N PRO A 152 18.85 50.13 16.67
CA PRO A 152 20.28 50.15 16.99
C PRO A 152 20.63 51.14 18.13
N SER A 153 21.63 50.83 18.96
CA SER A 153 22.07 51.69 20.08
C SER A 153 22.37 53.13 19.68
N GLN A 154 22.90 53.33 18.47
CA GLN A 154 23.17 54.65 17.89
C GLN A 154 21.92 55.53 17.67
N PHE A 155 20.74 54.93 17.51
CA PHE A 155 19.49 55.65 17.27
C PHE A 155 18.69 55.92 18.55
N LYS A 156 19.03 55.23 19.65
CA LYS A 156 18.36 55.40 20.95
C LYS A 156 18.23 56.85 21.38
N PRO A 157 19.31 57.68 21.39
CA PRO A 157 19.21 59.06 21.89
C PRO A 157 18.28 59.94 21.03
N GLN A 158 18.25 59.71 19.71
CA GLN A 158 17.43 60.49 18.78
C GLN A 158 15.95 60.10 18.85
N ILE A 159 15.66 58.84 19.17
CA ILE A 159 14.30 58.34 19.37
C ILE A 159 13.77 58.84 20.73
N GLU A 160 14.60 58.79 21.77
CA GLU A 160 14.33 59.28 23.12
C GLU A 160 14.07 60.79 23.19
N ASP A 161 14.67 61.58 22.30
CA ASP A 161 14.43 63.04 22.20
C ASP A 161 13.06 63.36 21.59
N LYS A 162 12.60 62.53 20.65
CA LYS A 162 11.32 62.72 19.96
C LYS A 162 10.12 62.10 20.67
N LEU A 163 10.35 61.17 21.60
CA LEU A 163 9.29 60.39 22.23
C LEU A 163 9.43 60.41 23.75
N ASP A 164 8.31 60.59 24.45
CA ASP A 164 8.28 60.60 25.91
C ASP A 164 8.68 59.23 26.48
N LYS A 165 9.82 59.18 27.20
CA LYS A 165 10.35 57.98 27.84
C LYS A 165 9.40 57.34 28.85
N ASN A 166 8.48 58.12 29.43
CA ASN A 166 7.51 57.59 30.39
C ASN A 166 6.29 56.96 29.71
N LYS A 167 6.09 57.24 28.40
CA LYS A 167 4.97 56.73 27.60
C LYS A 167 5.36 55.52 26.73
N PHE A 168 6.65 55.38 26.36
CA PHE A 168 7.11 54.38 25.41
C PHE A 168 8.33 53.60 25.91
N GLY A 169 8.32 52.28 25.77
CA GLY A 169 9.46 51.42 26.10
C GLY A 169 10.45 51.40 24.94
N ILE A 170 11.65 51.95 25.10
CA ILE A 170 12.66 51.96 24.03
C ILE A 170 13.68 50.84 24.28
N MET A 171 13.74 49.87 23.36
CA MET A 171 14.72 48.79 23.35
C MET A 171 15.85 49.13 22.38
N ALA A 172 17.05 49.34 22.92
CA ALA A 172 18.24 49.74 22.16
C ALA A 172 19.32 48.66 22.19
N MET A 173 20.00 48.42 21.06
CA MET A 173 20.87 47.25 20.90
C MET A 173 22.33 47.53 20.55
N ASP A 174 23.25 46.83 21.24
CA ASP A 174 24.68 46.72 20.95
C ASP A 174 25.01 45.36 20.26
N ARG A 175 25.92 45.40 19.28
CA ARG A 175 26.11 44.41 18.20
C ARG A 175 27.29 43.44 18.42
N ALA A 176 27.73 43.23 19.67
CA ALA A 176 28.95 42.48 19.94
C ALA A 176 28.83 40.92 19.92
N ALA A 177 27.63 40.35 19.93
CA ALA A 177 27.44 38.89 20.07
C ALA A 177 27.21 38.10 18.76
N ILE A 178 27.00 38.78 17.62
CA ILE A 178 26.71 38.13 16.32
C ILE A 178 27.94 38.17 15.37
N THR A 179 29.09 38.63 15.87
CA THR A 179 30.36 38.62 15.15
C THR A 179 31.11 37.30 15.34
N ALA A 180 30.59 36.25 14.72
CA ALA A 180 31.40 35.11 14.26
C ALA A 180 30.84 34.57 12.93
N SER A 181 30.46 35.46 12.00
CA SER A 181 30.33 35.19 10.55
C SER A 181 30.01 36.44 9.70
N ALA A 182 29.77 37.63 10.29
CA ALA A 182 29.22 38.77 9.55
C ALA A 182 30.01 40.08 9.76
N THR A 183 31.02 40.32 8.94
CA THR A 183 31.61 41.66 8.68
C THR A 183 31.11 42.27 7.35
N GLY A 184 29.85 41.99 7.03
CA GLY A 184 29.00 42.65 6.04
C GLY A 184 27.60 42.10 6.26
N SER A 185 26.56 42.91 6.42
CA SER A 185 25.20 42.36 6.64
C SER A 185 24.74 41.62 5.37
N THR A 186 24.78 40.28 5.39
CA THR A 186 24.56 39.39 4.22
C THR A 186 23.10 39.09 3.90
N PHE A 187 22.14 39.43 4.77
CA PHE A 187 20.71 39.16 4.55
C PHE A 187 19.98 40.37 3.94
N ALA A 188 19.15 40.13 2.93
CA ALA A 188 18.35 41.17 2.27
C ALA A 188 17.28 41.75 3.22
N SER A 189 16.93 43.02 3.05
CA SER A 189 15.80 43.63 3.78
C SER A 189 14.50 42.84 3.54
N GLY A 190 13.65 42.72 4.55
CA GLY A 190 12.40 41.92 4.49
C GLY A 190 12.56 40.44 4.88
N THR A 191 13.79 39.94 5.03
CA THR A 191 14.05 38.56 5.46
C THR A 191 14.05 38.41 6.99
N ALA A 192 13.85 37.19 7.48
CA ALA A 192 13.89 36.88 8.92
C ALA A 192 15.26 37.18 9.55
N GLY A 193 16.37 36.97 8.84
CA GLY A 193 17.72 37.30 9.29
C GLY A 193 17.99 38.80 9.41
N ALA A 194 17.28 39.63 8.65
CA ALA A 194 17.31 41.08 8.77
C ALA A 194 16.38 41.62 9.88
N ALA A 195 15.45 40.80 10.38
CA ALA A 195 14.48 41.19 11.40
C ALA A 195 15.11 41.17 12.81
N ILE A 196 15.75 42.27 13.19
CA ILE A 196 16.50 42.38 14.45
C ILE A 196 15.64 42.06 15.69
N TRP A 197 14.37 42.49 15.70
CA TRP A 197 13.44 42.21 16.81
C TRP A 197 13.29 40.71 17.10
N LEU A 198 13.36 39.85 16.07
CA LEU A 198 13.16 38.42 16.19
C LEU A 198 14.26 37.77 17.04
N GLN A 199 15.48 38.29 17.00
CA GLN A 199 16.62 37.73 17.72
C GLN A 199 16.71 38.19 19.18
N MET A 200 15.92 39.19 19.57
CA MET A 200 16.17 39.96 20.79
C MET A 200 14.99 40.05 21.73
N LEU A 201 13.78 39.98 21.21
CA LEU A 201 12.61 39.93 22.06
C LEU A 201 12.57 38.58 22.77
N THR A 202 12.85 38.61 24.07
CA THR A 202 12.61 37.47 24.93
C THR A 202 11.21 37.58 25.54
N GLU A 203 10.67 36.46 25.97
CA GLU A 203 9.38 36.42 26.68
C GLU A 203 9.36 37.33 27.93
N LYS A 204 10.53 37.65 28.50
CA LYS A 204 10.67 38.53 29.66
C LYS A 204 10.52 40.01 29.34
N ASP A 205 10.79 40.42 28.10
CA ASP A 205 10.74 41.83 27.67
C ASP A 205 9.30 42.29 27.39
N ILE A 206 8.36 41.35 27.27
CA ILE A 206 6.97 41.62 26.91
C ILE A 206 6.10 41.38 28.14
N THR A 207 5.47 42.45 28.64
CA THR A 207 4.59 42.39 29.81
C THR A 207 3.14 42.03 29.47
N THR A 208 2.78 41.99 28.18
CA THR A 208 1.43 41.71 27.68
C THR A 208 1.31 40.31 27.07
N ASP A 209 0.08 39.79 26.98
CA ASP A 209 -0.18 38.49 26.36
C ASP A 209 -0.07 38.51 24.82
N TYR A 210 -0.27 39.68 24.22
CA TYR A 210 -0.22 39.85 22.76
C TYR A 210 0.83 40.86 22.33
N LEU A 211 1.45 40.57 21.19
CA LEU A 211 2.47 41.35 20.53
C LEU A 211 1.99 41.70 19.11
N TYR A 212 1.88 42.99 18.80
CA TYR A 212 1.59 43.46 17.44
C TYR A 212 2.85 44.04 16.82
N VAL A 213 3.49 43.27 15.94
CA VAL A 213 4.73 43.68 15.27
C VAL A 213 4.38 44.30 13.94
N VAL A 214 4.81 45.55 13.73
CA VAL A 214 4.69 46.24 12.44
C VAL A 214 6.01 46.06 11.69
N ASP A 215 5.97 45.66 10.42
CA ASP A 215 7.17 45.50 9.60
C ASP A 215 7.90 46.86 9.38
N GLU A 216 9.21 46.81 9.21
CA GLU A 216 10.03 48.00 8.97
C GLU A 216 9.61 48.71 7.68
N ASN A 217 9.27 47.94 6.65
CA ASN A 217 8.92 48.49 5.34
C ASN A 217 7.46 48.98 5.24
N VAL A 218 6.69 48.88 6.33
CA VAL A 218 5.29 49.30 6.40
C VAL A 218 5.17 50.75 6.90
N PRO A 219 4.69 51.69 6.06
CA PRO A 219 4.29 53.01 6.54
C PRO A 219 3.20 52.89 7.59
N ILE A 220 3.44 53.51 8.74
CA ILE A 220 2.46 53.62 9.81
C ILE A 220 1.51 54.77 9.46
N SER A 221 0.21 54.57 9.69
CA SER A 221 -0.81 55.61 9.48
C SER A 221 -1.74 55.67 10.70
N PRO A 222 -2.63 56.68 10.80
CA PRO A 222 -3.67 56.68 11.82
C PRO A 222 -4.58 55.43 11.77
N TYR A 223 -4.67 54.76 10.61
CA TYR A 223 -5.46 53.53 10.43
C TYR A 223 -4.81 52.29 11.08
N THR A 224 -3.51 52.32 11.41
CA THR A 224 -2.79 51.19 12.01
C THR A 224 -3.42 50.73 13.33
N LEU A 225 -3.93 51.66 14.15
CA LEU A 225 -4.61 51.31 15.40
C LEU A 225 -6.02 50.73 15.18
N HIS A 226 -6.71 51.13 14.10
CA HIS A 226 -7.99 50.53 13.71
C HIS A 226 -7.81 49.10 13.18
N GLU A 227 -6.75 48.87 12.40
CA GLU A 227 -6.36 47.53 11.95
C GLU A 227 -6.04 46.61 13.15
N LEU A 228 -5.26 47.11 14.13
CA LEU A 228 -5.00 46.38 15.37
C LEU A 228 -6.30 46.05 16.13
N ALA A 229 -7.20 47.02 16.32
CA ALA A 229 -8.46 46.78 17.00
C ALA A 229 -9.30 45.70 16.31
N TYR A 230 -9.35 45.71 14.97
CA TYR A 230 -10.04 44.68 14.19
C TYR A 230 -9.42 43.30 14.35
N LEU A 231 -8.10 43.17 14.17
CA LEU A 231 -7.39 41.90 14.32
C LEU A 231 -7.53 41.37 15.75
N PHE A 232 -7.42 42.24 16.76
CA PHE A 232 -7.57 41.88 18.15
C PHE A 232 -8.98 41.34 18.45
N ARG A 233 -10.04 41.99 17.95
CA ARG A 233 -11.42 41.49 18.07
C ARG A 233 -11.60 40.12 17.42
N ALA A 234 -11.06 39.91 16.21
CA ALA A 234 -11.13 38.62 15.54
C ALA A 234 -10.39 37.53 16.34
N LYS A 235 -9.23 37.86 16.92
CA LYS A 235 -8.43 36.96 17.76
C LYS A 235 -9.14 36.51 19.05
N GLN A 236 -10.01 37.35 19.60
CA GLN A 236 -10.81 37.01 20.80
C GLN A 236 -11.93 36.01 20.52
N ARG A 237 -12.15 35.63 19.25
CA ARG A 237 -13.13 34.60 18.89
C ARG A 237 -12.49 33.22 18.93
N ASN A 238 -13.23 32.25 19.46
CA ASN A 238 -12.85 30.84 19.44
C ASN A 238 -12.49 30.35 18.01
N ASP A 239 -13.10 30.95 16.98
CA ASP A 239 -12.88 30.62 15.58
C ASP A 239 -11.46 30.97 15.08
N TYR A 240 -10.77 31.97 15.65
CA TYR A 240 -9.46 32.45 15.15
C TYR A 240 -8.39 32.64 16.23
N GLN A 241 -8.70 32.38 17.51
CA GLN A 241 -7.75 32.49 18.62
C GLN A 241 -6.44 31.74 18.36
N ASP A 242 -6.53 30.61 17.66
CA ASP A 242 -5.44 29.68 17.37
C ASP A 242 -4.87 29.81 15.94
N ALA A 243 -5.05 30.97 15.29
CA ALA A 243 -4.52 31.23 13.95
C ALA A 243 -3.67 32.51 13.89
N LEU A 244 -2.62 32.54 13.06
CA LEU A 244 -1.96 33.79 12.69
C LEU A 244 -2.86 34.52 11.69
N ILE A 245 -3.36 35.70 12.07
CA ILE A 245 -4.35 36.45 11.29
C ILE A 245 -3.79 37.78 10.78
N GLY A 246 -4.29 38.22 9.63
CA GLY A 246 -3.97 39.53 9.07
C GLY A 246 -4.91 39.97 7.97
N THR A 247 -4.88 41.27 7.65
CA THR A 247 -5.76 41.87 6.61
C THR A 247 -5.15 41.85 5.22
N ARG A 248 -3.91 41.39 5.10
CA ARG A 248 -3.15 41.24 3.84
C ARG A 248 -2.51 39.87 3.85
N GLY A 249 -2.70 39.12 2.77
CA GLY A 249 -2.23 37.74 2.69
C GLY A 249 -1.58 37.43 1.35
N TYR A 250 -0.68 36.46 1.34
CA TYR A 250 -0.08 35.92 0.12
C TYR A 250 -0.26 34.41 0.11
N ALA A 251 -0.86 33.88 -0.96
CA ALA A 251 -1.10 32.47 -1.18
C ALA A 251 -0.28 31.99 -2.38
N ILE A 252 0.44 30.90 -2.18
CA ILE A 252 1.43 30.36 -3.13
C ILE A 252 0.78 29.24 -3.93
N SER A 253 0.90 29.33 -5.25
CA SER A 253 0.33 28.34 -6.16
C SER A 253 1.10 27.02 -6.10
N PRO A 254 0.41 25.86 -6.13
CA PRO A 254 1.03 24.54 -6.21
C PRO A 254 1.87 24.31 -7.47
N LYS A 255 1.53 24.98 -8.58
CA LYS A 255 2.08 24.71 -9.91
C LYS A 255 3.25 25.61 -10.30
N LEU A 256 3.83 26.37 -9.34
CA LEU A 256 5.02 27.25 -9.47
C LEU A 256 5.31 27.69 -10.93
N VAL A 257 4.96 28.90 -11.38
CA VAL A 257 5.91 30.04 -11.35
C VAL A 257 5.20 31.40 -11.61
N SER A 258 3.94 31.46 -12.06
CA SER A 258 3.26 32.73 -12.45
C SER A 258 1.97 33.09 -11.68
N ASP A 259 1.43 32.18 -10.86
CA ASP A 259 0.04 32.27 -10.40
C ASP A 259 -0.10 32.43 -8.86
N ASN A 260 0.86 33.08 -8.21
CA ASN A 260 0.73 33.39 -6.79
C ASN A 260 -0.28 34.52 -6.57
N PHE A 261 -1.09 34.40 -5.51
CA PHE A 261 -2.21 35.29 -5.23
C PHE A 261 -1.97 36.15 -4.01
N CYS A 262 -2.42 37.39 -4.11
CA CYS A 262 -2.17 38.42 -3.15
C CYS A 262 -3.50 39.06 -2.75
N LEU A 263 -3.87 38.91 -1.49
CA LEU A 263 -5.16 39.30 -0.97
C LEU A 263 -5.01 40.61 -0.18
N PRO A 264 -5.90 41.61 -0.39
CA PRO A 264 -7.17 41.57 -1.13
C PRO A 264 -7.10 42.03 -2.62
N ILE A 265 -5.94 41.99 -3.28
CA ILE A 265 -5.76 42.56 -4.63
C ILE A 265 -6.26 41.64 -5.74
N ASP A 266 -5.88 40.36 -5.70
CA ASP A 266 -6.17 39.39 -6.75
C ASP A 266 -7.58 38.81 -6.56
N ASN A 267 -8.49 39.15 -7.48
CA ASN A 267 -9.91 38.78 -7.46
C ASN A 267 -10.21 37.33 -7.84
N GLN A 268 -9.19 36.54 -8.16
CA GLN A 268 -9.31 35.11 -8.47
C GLN A 268 -9.59 34.27 -7.22
N LEU A 269 -9.33 34.82 -6.03
CA LEU A 269 -9.68 34.24 -4.73
C LEU A 269 -10.81 35.07 -4.07
N PRO A 270 -11.66 34.49 -3.20
CA PRO A 270 -12.74 35.21 -2.53
C PRO A 270 -12.20 36.34 -1.65
N LEU A 271 -12.58 37.58 -1.94
CA LEU A 271 -12.08 38.75 -1.20
C LEU A 271 -12.93 39.12 0.03
N ASN A 272 -14.15 38.59 0.10
CA ASN A 272 -15.17 38.94 1.09
C ASN A 272 -15.20 38.04 2.31
N VAL A 273 -14.47 36.93 2.31
CA VAL A 273 -14.44 35.93 3.39
C VAL A 273 -13.01 35.63 3.84
N SER A 274 -12.87 35.17 5.08
CA SER A 274 -11.57 34.74 5.60
C SER A 274 -11.09 33.49 4.88
N GLN A 275 -9.79 33.39 4.60
CA GLN A 275 -9.26 32.21 3.89
C GLN A 275 -7.83 31.85 4.31
N PRO A 276 -7.43 30.58 4.15
CA PRO A 276 -6.06 30.16 4.38
C PRO A 276 -5.09 30.85 3.40
N VAL A 277 -3.95 31.29 3.91
CA VAL A 277 -2.85 31.87 3.13
C VAL A 277 -1.51 31.36 3.67
N ASP A 278 -0.45 31.45 2.86
CA ASP A 278 0.88 30.98 3.25
C ASP A 278 1.63 31.98 4.13
N MET A 279 1.30 33.27 4.01
CA MET A 279 1.78 34.30 4.92
C MET A 279 0.86 35.51 5.00
N VAL A 280 0.93 36.20 6.15
CA VAL A 280 0.36 37.53 6.35
C VAL A 280 1.43 38.58 6.08
N LEU A 281 1.03 39.70 5.49
CA LEU A 281 1.94 40.77 5.07
C LEU A 281 1.82 42.01 5.96
N GLY A 282 2.99 42.57 6.30
CA GLY A 282 3.16 43.90 6.85
C GLY A 282 2.97 44.06 8.36
N ALA A 283 2.02 43.36 8.98
CA ALA A 283 1.91 43.36 10.44
C ALA A 283 1.41 42.02 10.98
N TRP A 284 1.90 41.64 12.16
CA TRP A 284 1.63 40.33 12.76
C TRP A 284 1.18 40.49 14.20
N LEU A 285 0.00 39.94 14.51
CA LEU A 285 -0.51 39.82 15.88
C LEU A 285 -0.18 38.43 16.44
N LEU A 286 0.86 38.37 17.28
CA LEU A 286 1.39 37.17 17.89
C LEU A 286 0.95 37.05 19.35
N HIS A 287 0.74 35.82 19.81
CA HIS A 287 0.61 35.55 21.24
C HIS A 287 2.01 35.37 21.84
N LYS A 288 2.22 35.87 23.05
CA LYS A 288 3.52 35.86 23.74
C LYS A 288 4.11 34.45 23.84
N SER A 289 3.28 33.44 24.12
CA SER A 289 3.73 32.04 24.22
C SER A 289 4.24 31.45 22.89
N TRP A 290 4.02 32.11 21.76
CA TRP A 290 4.46 31.61 20.46
C TRP A 290 5.92 31.96 20.15
N LEU A 291 6.48 32.98 20.82
CA LEU A 291 7.82 33.51 20.52
C LEU A 291 8.93 32.44 20.57
N PRO A 292 9.01 31.55 21.58
CA PRO A 292 10.05 30.52 21.62
C PRO A 292 9.97 29.55 20.43
N HIS A 293 8.77 29.30 19.90
CA HIS A 293 8.55 28.38 18.79
C HIS A 293 8.88 28.99 17.44
N VAL A 294 8.58 30.28 17.27
CA VAL A 294 8.93 31.03 16.07
C VAL A 294 10.44 31.14 15.91
N MET A 295 11.18 31.24 17.03
CA MET A 295 12.64 31.34 17.05
C MET A 295 13.36 29.98 17.09
N SER A 296 12.65 28.87 16.83
CA SER A 296 13.22 27.52 16.97
C SER A 296 14.16 27.13 15.82
N ASP A 297 13.89 27.60 14.59
CA ASP A 297 14.73 27.38 13.43
C ASP A 297 15.51 28.65 13.05
N MET A 298 16.75 28.74 13.53
CA MET A 298 17.67 29.85 13.26
C MET A 298 18.74 29.47 12.22
N SER A 299 18.47 28.48 11.36
CA SER A 299 19.41 28.09 10.31
C SER A 299 19.63 29.22 9.27
N LEU A 300 20.80 29.23 8.64
CA LEU A 300 21.15 30.22 7.61
C LEU A 300 20.16 30.23 6.44
N GLU A 301 19.57 29.09 6.08
CA GLU A 301 18.58 28.97 5.01
C GLU A 301 17.23 29.56 5.43
N SER A 302 16.74 29.21 6.62
CA SER A 302 15.47 29.72 7.14
C SER A 302 15.51 31.23 7.40
N LEU A 303 16.66 31.77 7.81
CA LEU A 303 16.84 33.22 7.97
C LEU A 303 16.83 34.01 6.65
N GLN A 304 16.97 33.35 5.49
CA GLN A 304 16.85 33.99 4.18
C GLN A 304 15.40 34.05 3.67
N LEU A 305 14.46 33.40 4.35
CA LEU A 305 13.05 33.45 4.00
C LEU A 305 12.44 34.82 4.32
N PRO A 306 11.43 35.27 3.55
CA PRO A 306 10.65 36.45 3.91
C PRO A 306 10.09 36.33 5.31
N LEU A 307 10.15 37.39 6.11
CA LEU A 307 9.76 37.37 7.52
C LEU A 307 8.35 36.80 7.72
N GLY A 308 7.37 37.25 6.92
CA GLY A 308 5.99 36.76 7.03
C GLY A 308 5.86 35.25 6.82
N TYR A 309 6.55 34.71 5.80
CA TYR A 309 6.57 33.28 5.50
C TYR A 309 7.30 32.49 6.59
N TYR A 310 8.43 33.01 7.09
CA TYR A 310 9.17 32.42 8.21
C TYR A 310 8.32 32.31 9.48
N LEU A 311 7.58 33.35 9.84
CA LEU A 311 6.67 33.33 10.99
C LEU A 311 5.56 32.28 10.79
N SER A 312 4.91 32.30 9.63
CA SER A 312 3.81 31.40 9.30
C SER A 312 4.23 29.93 9.31
N ILE A 313 5.37 29.59 8.71
CA ILE A 313 5.83 28.21 8.60
C ILE A 313 6.27 27.65 9.96
N ASN A 314 6.99 28.42 10.78
CA ASN A 314 7.40 27.99 12.11
C ASN A 314 6.19 27.80 13.05
N LEU A 315 5.21 28.71 13.01
CA LEU A 315 3.97 28.56 13.79
C LEU A 315 3.16 27.33 13.37
N LYS A 316 3.09 27.06 12.07
CA LYS A 316 2.42 25.87 11.53
C LYS A 316 3.16 24.59 11.96
N GLN A 317 4.48 24.55 11.84
CA GLN A 317 5.29 23.37 12.18
C GLN A 317 5.30 23.05 13.67
N GLN A 318 5.55 24.05 14.51
CA GLN A 318 5.82 23.84 15.93
C GLN A 318 4.56 23.81 16.78
N LEU A 319 3.50 24.51 16.35
CA LEU A 319 2.28 24.72 17.13
C LEU A 319 0.99 24.37 16.38
N ASN A 320 1.07 23.88 15.14
CA ASN A 320 -0.07 23.63 14.26
C ASN A 320 -1.02 24.84 14.15
N LYS A 321 -0.47 26.06 14.11
CA LYS A 321 -1.25 27.30 14.00
C LYS A 321 -1.32 27.74 12.53
N PRO A 322 -2.48 27.68 11.87
CA PRO A 322 -2.60 28.08 10.47
C PRO A 322 -2.52 29.60 10.31
N THR A 323 -2.17 30.04 9.11
CA THR A 323 -2.19 31.46 8.74
C THR A 323 -3.44 31.77 7.92
N ILE A 324 -4.20 32.78 8.34
CA ILE A 324 -5.52 33.10 7.82
C ILE A 324 -5.58 34.59 7.44
N PHE A 325 -5.95 34.86 6.20
CA PHE A 325 -6.35 36.19 5.75
C PHE A 325 -7.76 36.51 6.25
N LEU A 326 -7.95 37.73 6.74
CA LEU A 326 -9.25 38.28 7.12
C LEU A 326 -9.68 39.36 6.13
N PRO A 327 -10.96 39.37 5.69
CA PRO A 327 -11.47 40.40 4.81
C PRO A 327 -11.46 41.76 5.51
N SER A 328 -11.26 42.83 4.74
CA SER A 328 -11.28 44.21 5.23
C SER A 328 -12.28 45.04 4.42
N ALA A 329 -12.82 46.09 5.02
CA ALA A 329 -13.65 47.08 4.32
C ALA A 329 -12.86 47.84 3.24
N ASP A 330 -11.55 48.02 3.44
CA ASP A 330 -10.67 48.76 2.53
C ASP A 330 -9.89 47.82 1.59
N ARG A 331 -10.49 47.50 0.45
CA ARG A 331 -10.02 46.42 -0.45
C ARG A 331 -8.98 46.86 -1.48
N HIS A 332 -8.92 48.15 -1.84
CA HIS A 332 -8.10 48.63 -2.97
C HIS A 332 -7.35 49.93 -2.66
N THR A 333 -6.54 49.93 -1.60
CA THR A 333 -5.58 51.03 -1.38
C THR A 333 -4.38 50.90 -2.30
N ASN A 334 -3.83 52.03 -2.76
CA ASN A 334 -2.51 52.07 -3.42
C ASN A 334 -1.43 51.38 -2.57
N LEU A 335 -1.61 51.38 -1.25
CA LEU A 335 -0.71 50.75 -0.30
C LEU A 335 -0.74 49.20 -0.40
N ASN A 336 -1.93 48.58 -0.49
CA ASN A 336 -2.05 47.13 -0.68
C ASN A 336 -1.39 46.68 -2.00
N LYS A 337 -1.54 47.47 -3.07
CA LYS A 337 -0.90 47.20 -4.36
C LYS A 337 0.63 47.25 -4.28
N LEU A 338 1.18 48.25 -3.61
CA LEU A 338 2.62 48.39 -3.40
C LEU A 338 3.22 47.19 -2.63
N TYR A 339 2.56 46.70 -1.58
CA TYR A 339 3.03 45.52 -0.86
C TYR A 339 3.02 44.28 -1.75
N CYS A 340 1.98 44.15 -2.55
CA CYS A 340 1.83 43.04 -3.47
C CYS A 340 2.97 42.99 -4.49
N GLU A 341 3.30 44.14 -5.08
CA GLU A 341 4.39 44.28 -6.03
C GLU A 341 5.74 43.93 -5.39
N LYS A 342 5.99 44.41 -4.16
CA LYS A 342 7.22 44.08 -3.41
C LYS A 342 7.37 42.58 -3.14
N VAL A 343 6.32 41.91 -2.68
CA VAL A 343 6.37 40.46 -2.39
C VAL A 343 6.52 39.65 -3.67
N LYS A 344 5.86 40.07 -4.76
CA LYS A 344 6.06 39.46 -6.09
C LYS A 344 7.51 39.63 -6.57
N GLU A 345 8.13 40.79 -6.32
CA GLU A 345 9.55 41.04 -6.61
C GLU A 345 10.47 40.15 -5.75
N GLU A 346 10.22 40.07 -4.44
CA GLU A 346 10.96 39.18 -3.53
C GLU A 346 10.86 37.72 -3.95
N TRP A 347 9.68 37.24 -4.36
CA TRP A 347 9.49 35.89 -4.89
C TRP A 347 10.37 35.63 -6.11
N THR A 348 10.45 36.58 -7.04
CA THR A 348 11.27 36.40 -8.25
C THR A 348 12.77 36.36 -7.94
N LYS A 349 13.23 37.18 -6.97
CA LYS A 349 14.65 37.34 -6.63
C LYS A 349 15.18 36.31 -5.63
N ASN A 350 14.35 35.86 -4.68
CA ASN A 350 14.78 34.98 -3.59
C ASN A 350 14.78 33.51 -4.05
N THR A 351 15.94 33.01 -4.45
CA THR A 351 16.12 31.60 -4.84
C THR A 351 15.83 30.66 -3.68
N PHE A 352 16.30 30.97 -2.46
CA PHE A 352 16.05 30.14 -1.28
C PHE A 352 14.58 29.96 -0.95
N TRP A 353 13.76 31.01 -1.13
CA TRP A 353 12.32 30.90 -0.92
C TRP A 353 11.66 30.01 -1.97
N LYS A 354 12.01 30.19 -3.25
CA LYS A 354 11.53 29.32 -4.33
C LYS A 354 11.95 27.87 -4.11
N ASP A 355 13.21 27.64 -3.74
CA ASP A 355 13.76 26.31 -3.46
C ASP A 355 13.05 25.68 -2.23
N SER A 356 12.77 26.45 -1.18
CA SER A 356 12.04 25.99 0.00
C SER A 356 10.61 25.54 -0.33
N VAL A 357 9.89 26.32 -1.15
CA VAL A 357 8.55 25.95 -1.63
C VAL A 357 8.64 24.77 -2.61
N ALA A 358 9.63 24.79 -3.51
CA ALA A 358 9.86 23.72 -4.48
C ALA A 358 10.20 22.41 -3.78
N LYS A 359 10.86 22.37 -2.63
CA LYS A 359 11.04 21.13 -1.87
C LYS A 359 9.69 20.51 -1.43
N ASN A 360 8.60 21.29 -1.37
CA ASN A 360 7.24 20.80 -1.11
C ASN A 360 7.12 19.97 0.18
N LYS A 361 7.93 20.33 1.20
CA LYS A 361 7.96 19.69 2.53
C LYS A 361 6.68 19.94 3.32
N TYR A 362 6.04 21.06 3.05
CA TYR A 362 4.82 21.51 3.72
C TYR A 362 3.82 21.94 2.66
N PRO A 363 2.56 21.46 2.72
CA PRO A 363 1.57 21.88 1.75
C PRO A 363 1.30 23.37 1.90
N THR A 364 1.33 24.10 0.77
CA THR A 364 0.86 25.48 0.71
C THR A 364 -0.63 25.55 1.03
N ALA A 365 -1.12 26.72 1.39
CA ALA A 365 -2.53 26.94 1.69
C ALA A 365 -3.44 26.41 0.57
N LEU A 366 -3.08 26.66 -0.69
CA LEU A 366 -3.86 26.21 -1.85
C LEU A 366 -3.68 24.73 -2.18
N GLN A 367 -2.54 24.11 -1.83
CA GLN A 367 -2.29 22.68 -2.08
C GLN A 367 -3.28 21.75 -1.35
N TYR A 368 -3.76 22.12 -0.16
CA TYR A 368 -4.76 21.32 0.57
C TYR A 368 -6.02 21.03 -0.25
N ARG A 369 -6.37 21.91 -1.20
CA ARG A 369 -7.51 21.70 -2.09
C ARG A 369 -7.32 20.49 -3.00
N PHE A 370 -6.10 20.31 -3.50
CA PHE A 370 -5.70 19.23 -4.42
C PHE A 370 -5.35 17.93 -3.69
N MET A 371 -5.28 17.97 -2.35
CA MET A 371 -4.94 16.83 -1.49
C MET A 371 -6.17 16.30 -0.73
N SER A 372 -7.37 16.69 -1.16
CA SER A 372 -8.65 16.35 -0.51
C SER A 372 -9.16 14.95 -0.85
N GLU A 373 -8.44 14.21 -1.68
CA GLU A 373 -8.73 12.83 -2.07
C GLU A 373 -7.87 11.83 -1.29
N HIS A 374 -8.39 10.62 -1.09
CA HIS A 374 -7.61 9.55 -0.49
C HIS A 374 -6.42 9.20 -1.39
N SER A 375 -5.22 9.15 -0.80
CA SER A 375 -3.97 8.93 -1.54
C SER A 375 -3.10 7.84 -0.92
N ALA A 376 -2.10 7.43 -1.68
CA ALA A 376 -1.00 6.59 -1.22
C ALA A 376 0.26 7.44 -1.03
N MET A 377 1.13 7.02 -0.11
CA MET A 377 2.47 7.58 0.05
C MET A 377 3.52 6.51 -0.27
N ILE A 378 4.53 6.87 -1.06
CA ILE A 378 5.69 6.03 -1.34
C ILE A 378 6.94 6.77 -0.87
N VAL A 379 7.78 6.11 -0.09
CA VAL A 379 9.03 6.67 0.41
C VAL A 379 10.21 5.97 -0.25
N ALA A 380 11.11 6.75 -0.83
CA ALA A 380 12.36 6.28 -1.42
C ALA A 380 13.55 6.96 -0.72
N ASP A 381 14.40 6.17 -0.05
CA ASP A 381 15.67 6.63 0.55
C ASP A 381 16.80 6.45 -0.46
N GLY A 382 17.12 7.52 -1.19
CA GLY A 382 18.16 7.60 -2.21
C GLY A 382 17.80 7.03 -3.58
N ALA A 383 18.71 7.22 -4.54
CA ALA A 383 18.52 6.93 -5.95
C ALA A 383 18.26 5.44 -6.22
N LYS A 384 18.98 4.56 -5.50
CA LYS A 384 18.83 3.12 -5.62
C LYS A 384 17.40 2.66 -5.29
N GLN A 385 16.85 3.11 -4.17
CA GLN A 385 15.48 2.74 -3.78
C GLN A 385 14.44 3.32 -4.73
N LEU A 386 14.65 4.55 -5.21
CA LEU A 386 13.77 5.16 -6.19
C LEU A 386 13.72 4.33 -7.49
N VAL A 387 14.88 3.92 -8.03
CA VAL A 387 14.95 3.06 -9.22
C VAL A 387 14.22 1.73 -9.00
N SER A 388 14.38 1.13 -7.83
CA SER A 388 13.69 -0.12 -7.47
C SER A 388 12.16 0.04 -7.36
N LEU A 389 11.68 1.17 -6.83
CA LEU A 389 10.24 1.48 -6.70
C LEU A 389 9.60 2.04 -7.97
N TYR A 390 10.42 2.53 -8.90
CA TYR A 390 9.99 3.24 -10.10
C TYR A 390 8.96 2.47 -10.95
N PRO A 391 9.14 1.16 -11.24
CA PRO A 391 8.14 0.39 -12.00
C PRO A 391 6.79 0.28 -11.29
N LEU A 392 6.77 0.23 -9.95
CA LEU A 392 5.54 0.20 -9.17
C LEU A 392 4.86 1.58 -9.15
N LEU A 393 5.65 2.64 -8.91
CA LEU A 393 5.20 4.03 -8.90
C LEU A 393 4.41 4.37 -10.19
N CYS A 394 4.98 4.05 -11.35
CA CYS A 394 4.40 4.41 -12.65
C CYS A 394 3.17 3.57 -13.05
N ARG A 395 2.84 2.51 -12.31
CA ARG A 395 1.62 1.73 -12.54
C ARG A 395 0.41 2.26 -11.79
N PHE A 396 0.57 3.15 -10.82
CA PHE A 396 -0.57 3.78 -10.14
C PHE A 396 -1.30 4.74 -11.09
N LYS A 397 -2.58 4.43 -11.33
CA LYS A 397 -3.46 5.23 -12.20
C LYS A 397 -4.83 5.53 -11.57
N LYS A 398 -5.15 4.89 -10.44
CA LYS A 398 -6.50 4.92 -9.83
C LYS A 398 -6.70 6.03 -8.81
N TYR A 399 -5.61 6.51 -8.21
CA TYR A 399 -5.61 7.53 -7.16
C TYR A 399 -4.26 8.24 -7.09
N PRO A 400 -4.19 9.44 -6.48
CA PRO A 400 -2.96 10.19 -6.30
C PRO A 400 -1.94 9.45 -5.43
N VAL A 401 -0.65 9.58 -5.78
CA VAL A 401 0.49 9.02 -5.05
C VAL A 401 1.45 10.14 -4.68
N HIS A 402 1.75 10.28 -3.39
CA HIS A 402 2.79 11.17 -2.88
C HIS A 402 4.12 10.42 -2.83
N LEU A 403 5.07 10.81 -3.67
CA LEU A 403 6.45 10.31 -3.63
C LEU A 403 7.28 11.21 -2.71
N ALA A 404 7.71 10.68 -1.57
CA ALA A 404 8.66 11.33 -0.68
C ALA A 404 10.06 10.78 -0.93
N ILE A 405 10.98 11.65 -1.35
CA ILE A 405 12.39 11.32 -1.51
C ILE A 405 13.17 11.73 -0.25
N LEU A 406 14.02 10.82 0.21
CA LEU A 406 14.95 10.99 1.33
C LEU A 406 16.38 10.76 0.81
N GLY A 407 17.38 11.23 1.56
CA GLY A 407 18.79 11.10 1.19
C GLY A 407 19.32 12.30 0.41
N ASP A 408 20.64 12.52 0.47
CA ASP A 408 21.31 13.68 -0.14
C ASP A 408 21.78 13.42 -1.58
N ASP A 409 21.63 12.19 -2.07
CA ASP A 409 22.03 11.74 -3.42
C ASP A 409 20.98 12.02 -4.50
N LEU A 410 19.76 12.39 -4.10
CA LEU A 410 18.68 12.77 -5.01
C LEU A 410 18.28 14.22 -4.82
N LYS A 411 18.13 14.94 -5.93
CA LYS A 411 17.50 16.26 -5.99
C LYS A 411 16.17 16.17 -6.70
N ARG A 412 15.21 16.99 -6.27
CA ARG A 412 13.86 17.07 -6.88
C ARG A 412 13.90 17.18 -8.41
N GLU A 413 14.73 18.06 -8.96
CA GLU A 413 14.71 18.38 -10.39
C GLU A 413 15.04 17.16 -11.27
N ILE A 414 15.96 16.31 -10.80
CA ILE A 414 16.36 15.09 -11.50
C ILE A 414 15.19 14.10 -11.54
N VAL A 415 14.50 13.94 -10.41
CA VAL A 415 13.34 13.03 -10.30
C VAL A 415 12.17 13.54 -11.14
N GLU A 416 11.90 14.84 -11.09
CA GLU A 416 10.84 15.47 -11.88
C GLU A 416 11.08 15.35 -13.38
N HIS A 417 12.33 15.53 -13.84
CA HIS A 417 12.72 15.27 -15.21
C HIS A 417 12.49 13.80 -15.61
N ALA A 418 12.97 12.86 -14.78
CA ALA A 418 12.81 11.44 -15.03
C ALA A 418 11.33 11.00 -15.10
N LEU A 419 10.47 11.54 -14.23
CA LEU A 419 9.02 11.27 -14.26
C LEU A 419 8.33 11.87 -15.49
N THR A 420 8.85 12.98 -16.02
CA THR A 420 8.32 13.66 -17.21
C THR A 420 8.70 12.91 -18.48
N GLU A 421 9.98 12.54 -18.64
CA GLU A 421 10.50 11.81 -19.81
C GLU A 421 9.78 10.49 -20.06
N THR A 422 9.30 9.88 -18.99
CA THR A 422 8.69 8.55 -18.97
C THR A 422 7.17 8.58 -18.91
N ASN A 423 6.58 9.78 -18.90
CA ASN A 423 5.15 10.00 -18.78
C ASN A 423 4.51 9.41 -17.49
N CYS A 424 5.30 9.31 -16.42
CA CYS A 424 4.92 8.75 -15.13
C CYS A 424 4.31 9.78 -14.16
N GLN A 425 4.43 11.08 -14.48
CA GLN A 425 3.98 12.19 -13.65
C GLN A 425 2.47 12.26 -13.35
N HIS A 426 1.62 11.61 -14.15
CA HIS A 426 0.18 11.91 -14.20
C HIS A 426 -0.63 11.66 -12.92
N HIS A 427 -0.07 11.01 -11.90
CA HIS A 427 -0.71 10.84 -10.58
C HIS A 427 0.30 10.97 -9.43
N VAL A 428 1.54 11.41 -9.71
CA VAL A 428 2.63 11.44 -8.74
C VAL A 428 2.89 12.88 -8.29
N GLN A 429 2.77 13.11 -6.99
CA GLN A 429 3.15 14.37 -6.34
C GLN A 429 4.50 14.19 -5.66
N LEU A 430 5.50 14.94 -6.09
CA LEU A 430 6.87 14.85 -5.57
C LEU A 430 7.07 15.74 -4.34
N HIS A 431 7.67 15.17 -3.29
CA HIS A 431 8.01 15.80 -2.03
C HIS A 431 9.47 15.51 -1.70
N ASP A 432 10.27 16.57 -1.58
CA ASP A 432 11.70 16.47 -1.37
C ASP A 432 12.04 16.77 0.09
N PHE A 433 12.39 15.72 0.83
CA PHE A 433 12.84 15.80 2.21
C PHE A 433 14.38 15.70 2.33
N SER A 434 15.12 15.72 1.22
CA SER A 434 16.59 15.79 1.23
C SER A 434 17.11 17.02 1.98
N SER A 435 18.36 16.96 2.46
CA SER A 435 19.10 18.07 3.09
C SER A 435 18.96 18.25 4.62
N MET A 436 18.70 17.21 5.42
CA MET A 436 18.97 17.26 6.86
C MET A 436 19.54 15.92 7.35
N LYS A 437 20.77 15.93 7.84
CA LYS A 437 21.56 14.71 8.14
C LYS A 437 21.07 13.87 9.33
N ASP A 438 19.91 14.18 9.92
CA ASP A 438 19.48 13.68 11.23
C ASP A 438 17.98 13.37 11.32
N LEU A 439 17.59 12.71 12.43
CA LEU A 439 16.24 12.33 12.90
C LEU A 439 15.12 13.39 12.72
N LYS A 440 15.45 14.63 12.37
CA LYS A 440 14.52 15.72 12.04
C LYS A 440 13.71 15.45 10.76
N ASP A 441 14.20 14.63 9.83
CA ASP A 441 13.50 14.27 8.59
C ASP A 441 12.14 13.64 8.85
N VAL A 442 12.09 12.71 9.81
CA VAL A 442 10.87 11.99 10.19
C VAL A 442 9.84 12.94 10.79
N SER A 443 10.26 13.98 11.52
CA SER A 443 9.34 14.96 12.11
C SER A 443 8.68 15.88 11.06
N SER A 444 9.45 16.29 10.04
CA SER A 444 8.93 17.08 8.91
C SER A 444 7.96 16.23 8.09
N MET A 445 8.32 14.98 7.83
CA MET A 445 7.46 14.02 7.13
C MET A 445 6.20 13.68 7.93
N ALA A 446 6.28 13.55 9.26
CA ALA A 446 5.10 13.32 10.10
C ALA A 446 4.11 14.49 10.04
N SER A 447 4.62 15.73 10.02
CA SER A 447 3.80 16.93 9.84
C SER A 447 3.12 16.95 8.47
N PHE A 448 3.84 16.55 7.42
CA PHE A 448 3.27 16.37 6.09
C PHE A 448 2.21 15.26 6.06
N VAL A 449 2.48 14.09 6.63
CA VAL A 449 1.53 12.97 6.74
C VAL A 449 0.27 13.36 7.51
N SER A 450 0.41 14.14 8.59
CA SER A 450 -0.73 14.71 9.32
C SER A 450 -1.60 15.60 8.43
N ALA A 451 -0.99 16.35 7.51
CA ALA A 451 -1.67 17.23 6.58
C ALA A 451 -2.33 16.50 5.42
N VAL A 452 -1.71 15.44 4.88
CA VAL A 452 -2.20 14.69 3.71
C VAL A 452 -3.19 13.59 4.10
N GLN A 453 -2.99 13.00 5.26
CA GLN A 453 -3.71 11.80 5.72
C GLN A 453 -3.75 10.67 4.67
N PRO A 454 -2.60 10.19 4.17
CA PRO A 454 -2.59 9.11 3.20
C PRO A 454 -3.08 7.82 3.86
N ARG A 455 -3.75 6.93 3.11
CA ARG A 455 -4.26 5.67 3.68
C ARG A 455 -3.20 4.58 3.79
N ILE A 456 -2.21 4.63 2.91
CA ILE A 456 -1.16 3.62 2.81
C ILE A 456 0.21 4.28 2.68
N LEU A 457 1.22 3.59 3.17
CA LEU A 457 2.61 3.99 3.12
C LEU A 457 3.43 2.82 2.58
N ILE A 458 4.08 2.98 1.43
CA ILE A 458 4.94 1.94 0.83
C ILE A 458 6.40 2.38 0.95
N GLN A 459 7.25 1.48 1.44
CA GLN A 459 8.70 1.71 1.52
C GLN A 459 9.47 0.40 1.31
N ILE A 460 10.75 0.52 0.98
CA ILE A 460 11.63 -0.65 0.88
C ILE A 460 12.03 -1.11 2.27
N LYS A 461 11.88 -2.42 2.53
CA LYS A 461 12.40 -3.09 3.72
C LYS A 461 13.90 -3.37 3.52
N PRO A 462 14.80 -2.69 4.25
CA PRO A 462 16.23 -2.85 4.05
C PRO A 462 16.70 -4.23 4.52
N ALA A 463 17.70 -4.79 3.83
CA ALA A 463 18.41 -5.98 4.29
C ALA A 463 19.50 -5.66 5.33
N GLU A 464 20.07 -4.45 5.24
CA GLU A 464 21.15 -3.98 6.11
C GLU A 464 20.62 -3.38 7.42
N GLN A 465 21.35 -3.60 8.51
CA GLN A 465 20.95 -3.13 9.84
C GLN A 465 21.10 -1.60 10.01
N SER A 466 22.03 -0.98 9.29
CA SER A 466 22.29 0.47 9.28
C SER A 466 21.06 1.29 8.88
N SER A 467 20.35 0.86 7.84
CA SER A 467 19.14 1.53 7.33
C SER A 467 17.85 1.11 8.05
N MET A 468 17.92 0.12 8.95
CA MET A 468 16.75 -0.45 9.62
C MET A 468 16.15 0.51 10.66
N LEU A 469 16.96 1.38 11.27
CA LEU A 469 16.46 2.39 12.22
C LEU A 469 15.49 3.35 11.54
N LYS A 470 15.88 3.94 10.40
CA LYS A 470 15.02 4.87 9.63
C LYS A 470 13.74 4.16 9.19
N TYR A 471 13.85 2.96 8.60
CA TYR A 471 12.70 2.14 8.20
C TYR A 471 11.71 1.95 9.36
N ASN A 472 12.19 1.57 10.55
CA ASN A 472 11.34 1.35 11.73
C ASN A 472 10.67 2.65 12.21
N MET A 473 11.35 3.79 12.13
CA MET A 473 10.73 5.09 12.48
C MET A 473 9.60 5.46 11.51
N ILE A 474 9.80 5.21 10.21
CA ILE A 474 8.79 5.46 9.18
C ILE A 474 7.61 4.49 9.33
N GLN A 475 7.87 3.22 9.66
CA GLN A 475 6.83 2.23 10.01
C GLN A 475 6.01 2.72 11.22
N ALA A 476 6.66 3.12 12.31
CA ALA A 476 6.01 3.61 13.52
C ALA A 476 5.18 4.89 13.28
N MET A 477 5.67 5.78 12.40
CA MET A 477 4.92 6.95 11.96
C MET A 477 3.63 6.54 11.23
N GLY A 478 3.70 5.57 10.31
CA GLY A 478 2.53 5.04 9.63
C GLY A 478 1.51 4.46 10.60
N GLU A 479 1.94 3.66 11.56
CA GLU A 479 1.08 3.11 12.62
C GLU A 479 0.41 4.20 13.47
N SER A 480 1.17 5.23 13.88
CA SER A 480 0.65 6.36 14.67
C SER A 480 -0.42 7.16 13.93
N HIS A 481 -0.39 7.19 12.59
CA HIS A 481 -1.36 7.88 11.75
C HIS A 481 -2.41 6.93 11.16
N GLN A 482 -2.51 5.69 11.66
CA GLN A 482 -3.47 4.66 11.22
C GLN A 482 -3.35 4.31 9.74
N MET A 483 -2.14 4.42 9.18
CA MET A 483 -1.83 4.04 7.81
C MET A 483 -1.42 2.57 7.76
N ALA A 484 -1.79 1.88 6.68
CA ALA A 484 -1.16 0.58 6.41
C ALA A 484 0.24 0.80 5.85
N ALA A 485 1.25 0.56 6.68
CA ALA A 485 2.65 0.64 6.30
C ALA A 485 3.14 -0.68 5.69
N ILE A 486 3.42 -0.67 4.39
CA ILE A 486 3.82 -1.80 3.56
C ILE A 486 5.34 -1.74 3.36
N GLY A 487 6.06 -2.74 3.85
CA GLY A 487 7.51 -2.87 3.68
C GLY A 487 7.89 -3.98 2.71
N LEU A 488 8.30 -3.61 1.49
CA LEU A 488 8.66 -4.57 0.45
C LEU A 488 10.17 -4.81 0.41
N PRO A 489 10.66 -6.07 0.43
CA PRO A 489 12.06 -6.35 0.14
C PRO A 489 12.41 -5.88 -1.27
N GLU A 490 13.56 -5.21 -1.44
CA GLU A 490 13.97 -4.59 -2.70
C GLU A 490 13.89 -5.56 -3.90
N LYS A 491 14.43 -6.78 -3.74
CA LYS A 491 14.46 -7.82 -4.77
C LYS A 491 13.07 -8.39 -5.11
N GLU A 492 12.07 -8.15 -4.27
CA GLU A 492 10.72 -8.68 -4.44
C GLU A 492 9.73 -7.65 -5.04
N ILE A 493 10.15 -6.38 -5.20
CA ILE A 493 9.31 -5.32 -5.79
C ILE A 493 8.80 -5.67 -7.20
N PRO A 494 9.60 -6.28 -8.12
CA PRO A 494 9.11 -6.71 -9.42
C PRO A 494 7.93 -7.69 -9.34
N HIS A 495 7.80 -8.40 -8.21
CA HIS A 495 6.73 -9.37 -7.94
C HIS A 495 5.53 -8.76 -7.19
N ALA A 496 5.59 -7.45 -6.90
CA ALA A 496 4.58 -6.70 -6.18
C ALA A 496 3.89 -5.64 -7.07
N LEU A 497 4.16 -5.63 -8.37
CA LEU A 497 3.62 -4.63 -9.32
C LEU A 497 2.10 -4.64 -9.46
N TRP A 498 1.43 -5.68 -8.94
CA TRP A 498 -0.02 -5.80 -8.89
C TRP A 498 -0.65 -4.95 -7.77
N ILE A 499 0.14 -4.42 -6.83
CA ILE A 499 -0.34 -3.51 -5.78
C ILE A 499 -1.12 -2.33 -6.38
N SER A 500 -0.70 -1.83 -7.55
CA SER A 500 -1.35 -0.71 -8.23
C SER A 500 -2.75 -1.02 -8.78
N ASP A 501 -3.12 -2.30 -8.88
CA ASP A 501 -4.48 -2.72 -9.24
C ASP A 501 -5.44 -2.71 -8.03
N LEU A 502 -4.94 -2.68 -6.80
CA LEU A 502 -5.81 -2.72 -5.63
C LEU A 502 -6.38 -1.35 -5.27
N SER A 503 -7.52 -1.35 -4.57
CA SER A 503 -8.07 -0.14 -3.96
C SER A 503 -7.27 0.22 -2.69
N LEU A 504 -7.32 1.49 -2.30
CA LEU A 504 -6.73 1.94 -1.02
C LEU A 504 -7.36 1.23 0.19
N GLU A 505 -8.65 0.87 0.09
CA GLU A 505 -9.32 0.06 1.11
C GLU A 505 -8.70 -1.33 1.22
N ALA A 506 -8.53 -2.05 0.11
CA ALA A 506 -7.91 -3.37 0.12
C ALA A 506 -6.48 -3.32 0.69
N LEU A 507 -5.68 -2.35 0.25
CA LEU A 507 -4.31 -2.17 0.72
C LEU A 507 -4.23 -1.80 2.21
N SER A 508 -5.28 -1.18 2.78
CA SER A 508 -5.34 -0.91 4.23
C SER A 508 -5.35 -2.19 5.10
N TYR A 509 -5.67 -3.34 4.50
CA TYR A 509 -5.65 -4.65 5.16
C TYR A 509 -4.36 -5.43 4.92
N TRP A 510 -3.34 -4.86 4.25
CA TRP A 510 -2.09 -5.55 3.91
C TRP A 510 -1.48 -6.33 5.08
N ASN A 511 -1.31 -5.66 6.24
CA ASN A 511 -0.72 -6.24 7.46
C ASN A 511 -1.71 -7.04 8.32
N LYS A 512 -3.01 -7.01 8.00
CA LYS A 512 -4.04 -7.78 8.73
C LYS A 512 -4.19 -9.20 8.16
N VAL A 513 -4.05 -9.35 6.84
CA VAL A 513 -4.16 -10.63 6.15
C VAL A 513 -3.02 -11.57 6.54
N GLN A 514 -3.37 -12.69 7.18
CA GLN A 514 -2.44 -13.74 7.60
C GLN A 514 -2.65 -14.98 6.73
N ILE A 515 -1.61 -15.43 6.04
CA ILE A 515 -1.64 -16.64 5.22
C ILE A 515 -0.75 -17.69 5.88
N LYS A 516 -1.34 -18.79 6.34
CA LYS A 516 -0.64 -19.92 6.95
C LYS A 516 -0.44 -21.05 5.95
N LEU A 517 0.75 -21.66 5.95
CA LEU A 517 1.02 -22.87 5.19
C LEU A 517 0.73 -24.08 6.08
N VAL A 518 -0.11 -24.98 5.60
CA VAL A 518 -0.53 -26.16 6.34
C VAL A 518 -0.18 -27.39 5.51
N VAL A 519 0.88 -28.08 5.91
CA VAL A 519 1.42 -29.24 5.22
C VAL A 519 0.97 -30.52 5.92
N ILE A 520 0.43 -31.47 5.17
CA ILE A 520 -0.03 -32.76 5.66
C ILE A 520 0.86 -33.86 5.09
N THR A 521 1.38 -34.73 5.95
CA THR A 521 2.30 -35.80 5.53
C THR A 521 2.13 -37.09 6.33
N ASP A 522 2.48 -38.22 5.70
CA ASP A 522 2.63 -39.53 6.35
C ASP A 522 4.11 -39.98 6.27
N ARG A 523 4.47 -40.75 5.24
CA ARG A 523 5.74 -41.48 5.16
C ARG A 523 6.48 -41.29 3.83
N ARG A 524 6.48 -40.06 3.31
CA ARG A 524 7.11 -39.71 2.02
C ARG A 524 8.17 -38.60 2.16
N PRO A 525 9.34 -38.88 2.77
CA PRO A 525 10.33 -37.85 3.09
C PRO A 525 10.88 -37.13 1.85
N HIS A 526 11.12 -37.83 0.73
CA HIS A 526 11.64 -37.19 -0.48
C HIS A 526 10.66 -36.20 -1.10
N SER A 527 9.39 -36.60 -1.21
CA SER A 527 8.33 -35.74 -1.76
C SER A 527 8.05 -34.56 -0.85
N LEU A 528 7.98 -34.80 0.47
CA LEU A 528 7.87 -33.75 1.47
C LEU A 528 9.05 -32.76 1.40
N SER A 529 10.27 -33.25 1.23
CA SER A 529 11.45 -32.40 1.09
C SER A 529 11.33 -31.48 -0.12
N ARG A 530 10.85 -31.97 -1.26
CA ARG A 530 10.60 -31.16 -2.46
C ARG A 530 9.61 -30.04 -2.18
N LEU A 531 8.46 -30.35 -1.56
CA LEU A 531 7.46 -29.35 -1.16
C LEU A 531 8.04 -28.27 -0.24
N LEU A 532 8.74 -28.69 0.83
CA LEU A 532 9.29 -27.77 1.82
C LEU A 532 10.37 -26.88 1.20
N GLN A 533 11.19 -27.42 0.29
CA GLN A 533 12.21 -26.65 -0.42
C GLN A 533 11.59 -25.64 -1.39
N SER A 534 10.59 -26.03 -2.19
CA SER A 534 9.90 -25.11 -3.10
C SER A 534 9.21 -23.99 -2.32
N ALA A 535 8.53 -24.31 -1.22
CA ALA A 535 7.88 -23.32 -0.37
C ALA A 535 8.89 -22.37 0.31
N SER A 536 10.05 -22.88 0.75
CA SER A 536 11.09 -22.06 1.42
C SER A 536 11.77 -21.07 0.47
N LYS A 537 11.79 -21.35 -0.84
CA LYS A 537 12.39 -20.49 -1.88
C LYS A 537 11.38 -19.55 -2.55
N SER A 538 10.14 -19.54 -2.09
CA SER A 538 9.07 -18.70 -2.67
C SER A 538 9.15 -17.25 -2.21
N ILE A 539 8.41 -16.38 -2.89
CA ILE A 539 8.38 -14.92 -2.69
C ILE A 539 7.23 -14.55 -1.76
N TYR A 540 7.54 -13.94 -0.62
CA TYR A 540 6.56 -13.67 0.46
C TYR A 540 6.25 -12.19 0.66
N LEU A 541 6.83 -11.30 -0.14
CA LEU A 541 6.58 -9.86 -0.15
C LEU A 541 6.91 -9.18 1.19
N GLY A 542 7.88 -9.73 1.92
CA GLY A 542 8.26 -9.28 3.26
C GLY A 542 7.32 -9.68 4.39
N ASP A 543 6.21 -10.38 4.07
CA ASP A 543 5.24 -10.86 5.04
C ASP A 543 5.81 -11.99 5.92
N ARG A 544 5.24 -12.13 7.11
CA ARG A 544 5.41 -13.32 7.94
C ARG A 544 4.44 -14.41 7.49
N ALA A 545 4.95 -15.57 7.08
CA ALA A 545 4.15 -16.75 6.73
C ALA A 545 4.45 -17.88 7.71
N ASP A 546 3.48 -18.26 8.55
CA ASP A 546 3.64 -19.35 9.51
C ASP A 546 3.43 -20.72 8.85
N LEU A 547 4.23 -21.72 9.25
CA LEU A 547 4.18 -23.10 8.74
C LEU A 547 3.68 -24.06 9.82
N VAL A 548 2.66 -24.85 9.49
CA VAL A 548 2.16 -25.96 10.31
C VAL A 548 2.39 -27.26 9.56
N VAL A 549 3.12 -28.21 10.16
CA VAL A 549 3.32 -29.55 9.61
C VAL A 549 2.54 -30.57 10.44
N ASN A 550 1.52 -31.16 9.82
CA ASN A 550 0.66 -32.21 10.38
C ASN A 550 1.13 -33.59 9.92
N MET A 551 1.80 -34.31 10.82
CA MET A 551 2.27 -35.67 10.63
C MET A 551 1.22 -36.68 11.13
N GLU A 552 0.91 -37.67 10.30
CA GLU A 552 0.11 -38.83 10.69
C GLU A 552 0.86 -39.71 11.71
N GLN A 553 0.13 -40.50 12.48
CA GLN A 553 0.68 -41.44 13.47
C GLN A 553 1.72 -42.39 12.86
N SER A 554 1.57 -42.69 11.57
CA SER A 554 2.44 -43.63 10.86
C SER A 554 3.64 -43.00 10.16
N SER A 555 3.93 -41.72 10.44
CA SER A 555 5.12 -41.06 9.92
C SER A 555 6.40 -41.78 10.36
N ASP A 556 7.23 -42.12 9.37
CA ASP A 556 8.45 -42.88 9.60
C ASP A 556 9.54 -42.03 10.30
N ARG A 557 10.67 -42.65 10.63
CA ARG A 557 11.77 -41.94 11.31
C ARG A 557 12.35 -40.82 10.44
N VAL A 558 12.45 -41.05 9.13
CA VAL A 558 13.11 -40.12 8.20
C VAL A 558 12.27 -38.85 8.01
N THR A 559 10.96 -39.00 7.78
CA THR A 559 10.01 -37.88 7.73
C THR A 559 10.03 -37.07 9.03
N ARG A 560 10.02 -37.74 10.19
CA ARG A 560 10.08 -37.03 11.47
C ARG A 560 11.39 -36.25 11.63
N LEU A 561 12.53 -36.83 11.26
CA LEU A 561 13.82 -36.12 11.32
C LEU A 561 13.82 -34.90 10.40
N LEU A 562 13.36 -35.05 9.15
CA LEU A 562 13.24 -33.96 8.18
C LEU A 562 12.39 -32.79 8.70
N VAL A 563 11.22 -33.08 9.28
CA VAL A 563 10.32 -32.05 9.81
C VAL A 563 10.92 -31.34 11.02
N ASN A 564 11.59 -32.09 11.91
CA ASN A 564 12.22 -31.51 13.10
C ASN A 564 13.42 -30.62 12.74
N SER A 565 14.25 -31.04 11.78
CA SER A 565 15.46 -30.29 11.37
C SER A 565 15.19 -29.12 10.43
N LEU A 566 14.01 -29.03 9.82
CA LEU A 566 13.66 -27.93 8.91
C LEU A 566 13.80 -26.56 9.58
N MET A 567 14.63 -25.67 9.02
CA MET A 567 14.65 -24.26 9.38
C MET A 567 13.66 -23.48 8.51
N TRP A 568 12.64 -22.89 9.14
CA TRP A 568 11.66 -22.05 8.46
C TRP A 568 11.98 -20.58 8.75
N ARG A 569 12.29 -19.78 7.71
CA ARG A 569 12.77 -18.40 7.86
C ARG A 569 11.67 -17.36 7.71
N GLN A 570 10.55 -17.74 7.11
CA GLN A 570 9.45 -16.84 6.77
C GLN A 570 8.50 -16.59 7.95
N GLY A 571 8.56 -17.39 9.01
CA GLY A 571 7.69 -17.25 10.16
C GLY A 571 7.92 -18.33 11.21
N THR A 572 6.89 -18.66 11.97
CA THR A 572 6.96 -19.71 12.99
C THR A 572 6.70 -21.09 12.40
N LYS A 573 7.43 -22.10 12.86
CA LYS A 573 7.21 -23.51 12.51
C LYS A 573 6.52 -24.23 13.66
N THR A 574 5.34 -24.77 13.40
CA THR A 574 4.56 -25.59 14.34
C THR A 574 4.48 -27.03 13.84
N ILE A 575 4.75 -28.00 14.70
CA ILE A 575 4.71 -29.43 14.35
C ILE A 575 3.58 -30.09 15.14
N ARG A 576 2.72 -30.86 14.45
CA ARG A 576 1.66 -31.67 15.03
C ARG A 576 1.86 -33.11 14.61
N HIS A 577 1.86 -34.05 15.54
CA HIS A 577 2.00 -35.48 15.27
C HIS A 577 0.86 -36.25 15.93
N ARG A 578 0.12 -37.04 15.15
CA ARG A 578 -1.03 -37.79 15.66
C ARG A 578 -0.59 -38.96 16.54
N ILE A 579 -1.32 -39.20 17.62
CA ILE A 579 -1.13 -40.37 18.52
C ILE A 579 -1.84 -41.60 17.95
N ARG A 580 -2.98 -41.41 17.28
CA ARG A 580 -3.77 -42.47 16.63
C ARG A 580 -3.96 -42.15 15.16
N LYS A 581 -3.90 -43.18 14.32
CA LYS A 581 -4.11 -43.04 12.87
C LYS A 581 -5.49 -42.46 12.58
N GLY A 582 -5.53 -41.30 11.93
CA GLY A 582 -6.77 -40.60 11.59
C GLY A 582 -7.30 -40.95 10.19
N GLY A 583 -6.39 -41.19 9.23
CA GLY A 583 -6.76 -41.34 7.82
C GLY A 583 -6.99 -39.99 7.13
N LEU A 584 -7.20 -40.03 5.80
CA LEU A 584 -7.11 -38.84 4.95
C LEU A 584 -8.15 -37.75 5.27
N MET A 585 -9.39 -38.11 5.60
CA MET A 585 -10.44 -37.14 5.89
C MET A 585 -10.15 -36.35 7.18
N PRO A 586 -9.91 -36.97 8.35
CA PRO A 586 -9.46 -36.24 9.53
C PRO A 586 -8.13 -35.52 9.32
N ALA A 587 -7.19 -36.11 8.57
CA ALA A 587 -5.90 -35.48 8.28
C ALA A 587 -6.04 -34.12 7.60
N ILE A 588 -7.00 -33.96 6.68
CA ILE A 588 -7.26 -32.69 5.98
C ILE A 588 -8.16 -31.76 6.80
N VAL A 589 -9.31 -32.26 7.25
CA VAL A 589 -10.30 -31.42 7.93
C VAL A 589 -9.75 -30.85 9.24
N GLU A 590 -9.04 -31.66 10.04
CA GLU A 590 -8.50 -31.20 11.33
C GLU A 590 -7.12 -30.54 11.20
N SER A 591 -6.58 -30.37 9.99
CA SER A 591 -5.25 -29.80 9.75
C SER A 591 -5.18 -28.32 10.14
N TRP A 592 -6.30 -27.62 10.04
CA TRP A 592 -6.44 -26.20 10.28
C TRP A 592 -7.85 -25.85 10.75
N TYR A 593 -7.91 -24.90 11.68
CA TYR A 593 -9.14 -24.24 12.08
C TYR A 593 -8.80 -22.76 12.35
N PRO A 594 -9.42 -21.80 11.64
CA PRO A 594 -9.05 -20.39 11.71
C PRO A 594 -9.38 -19.77 13.06
N THR A 595 -8.47 -18.92 13.56
CA THR A 595 -8.70 -18.19 14.82
C THR A 595 -9.52 -16.91 14.66
N ASN A 596 -9.53 -16.32 13.45
CA ASN A 596 -10.26 -15.11 13.10
C ASN A 596 -10.61 -15.11 11.59
N ASN A 597 -11.16 -14.02 11.05
CA ASN A 597 -11.61 -13.92 9.64
C ASN A 597 -10.55 -13.41 8.67
N ASP A 598 -9.40 -12.98 9.17
CA ASP A 598 -8.26 -12.53 8.37
C ASP A 598 -7.15 -13.59 8.29
N GLU A 599 -7.39 -14.78 8.85
CA GLU A 599 -6.49 -15.94 8.80
C GLU A 599 -6.93 -16.89 7.69
N TYR A 600 -6.08 -17.07 6.68
CA TYR A 600 -6.28 -17.95 5.53
C TYR A 600 -5.28 -19.11 5.60
N ALA A 601 -5.64 -20.27 5.04
CA ALA A 601 -4.72 -21.41 4.98
C ALA A 601 -4.50 -21.93 3.57
N VAL A 602 -3.23 -22.09 3.22
CA VAL A 602 -2.77 -22.85 2.05
C VAL A 602 -2.62 -24.31 2.48
N LEU A 603 -3.58 -25.15 2.09
CA LEU A 603 -3.55 -26.58 2.40
C LEU A 603 -2.73 -27.33 1.33
N LEU A 604 -1.67 -28.03 1.78
CA LEU A 604 -0.71 -28.72 0.92
C LEU A 604 -0.50 -30.16 1.42
N GLU A 605 -0.56 -31.14 0.52
CA GLU A 605 -0.19 -32.53 0.78
C GLU A 605 1.26 -32.78 0.38
N ASP A 606 1.89 -33.81 0.96
CA ASP A 606 3.31 -34.11 0.73
C ASP A 606 3.69 -34.49 -0.71
N ASP A 607 2.74 -34.67 -1.63
CA ASP A 607 2.94 -34.94 -3.06
C ASP A 607 2.82 -33.71 -3.97
N ILE A 608 2.66 -32.53 -3.37
CA ILE A 608 2.58 -31.25 -4.06
C ILE A 608 3.97 -30.61 -4.17
N GLU A 609 4.17 -29.85 -5.25
CA GLU A 609 5.24 -28.85 -5.36
C GLU A 609 4.59 -27.51 -5.71
N VAL A 610 5.13 -26.42 -5.16
CA VAL A 610 4.58 -25.07 -5.37
C VAL A 610 5.51 -24.22 -6.22
N SER A 611 4.93 -23.32 -7.01
CA SER A 611 5.64 -22.27 -7.73
C SER A 611 6.27 -21.28 -6.75
N PRO A 612 7.41 -20.65 -7.08
CA PRO A 612 7.94 -19.51 -6.31
C PRO A 612 6.93 -18.37 -6.08
N LEU A 613 5.88 -18.27 -6.91
CA LEU A 613 4.88 -17.20 -6.91
C LEU A 613 3.55 -17.58 -6.25
N PHE A 614 3.44 -18.76 -5.63
CA PHE A 614 2.17 -19.22 -5.06
C PHE A 614 1.60 -18.26 -4.00
N TYR A 615 2.49 -17.67 -3.19
CA TYR A 615 2.09 -16.70 -2.16
C TYR A 615 1.68 -15.37 -2.78
N VAL A 616 2.39 -14.91 -3.81
CA VAL A 616 2.05 -13.70 -4.59
C VAL A 616 0.64 -13.80 -5.16
N TRP A 617 0.32 -14.88 -5.85
CA TRP A 617 -1.03 -15.15 -6.37
C TRP A 617 -2.08 -15.17 -5.26
N SER A 618 -1.79 -15.87 -4.16
CA SER A 618 -2.69 -15.98 -3.01
C SER A 618 -3.01 -14.62 -2.40
N LYS A 619 -1.97 -13.82 -2.09
CA LYS A 619 -2.10 -12.51 -1.46
C LYS A 619 -2.83 -11.53 -2.39
N TYR A 620 -2.49 -11.51 -3.67
CA TYR A 620 -3.14 -10.64 -4.64
C TYR A 620 -4.64 -10.95 -4.75
N ALA A 621 -5.01 -12.22 -4.93
CA ALA A 621 -6.41 -12.61 -5.03
C ALA A 621 -7.19 -12.40 -3.71
N ILE A 622 -6.59 -12.68 -2.55
CA ILE A 622 -7.24 -12.39 -1.24
C ILE A 622 -7.53 -10.90 -1.13
N LEU A 623 -6.54 -10.03 -1.32
CA LEU A 623 -6.75 -8.58 -1.21
C LEU A 623 -7.79 -8.08 -2.21
N LYS A 624 -7.72 -8.56 -3.47
CA LYS A 624 -8.66 -8.17 -4.54
C LYS A 624 -10.10 -8.56 -4.21
N TYR A 625 -10.37 -9.80 -3.81
CA TYR A 625 -11.73 -10.30 -3.69
C TYR A 625 -12.31 -10.25 -2.28
N ARG A 626 -11.48 -10.16 -1.23
CA ARG A 626 -11.94 -10.12 0.17
C ARG A 626 -11.99 -8.73 0.78
N TYR A 627 -11.10 -7.83 0.33
CA TYR A 627 -10.89 -6.54 0.99
C TYR A 627 -11.19 -5.32 0.09
N SER A 628 -11.70 -5.52 -1.13
CA SER A 628 -12.11 -4.43 -2.01
C SER A 628 -13.56 -3.94 -1.80
N GLY A 629 -14.22 -4.34 -0.71
CA GLY A 629 -15.58 -3.89 -0.38
C GLY A 629 -16.73 -4.61 -1.11
N ASN A 630 -16.47 -5.71 -1.84
CA ASN A 630 -17.49 -6.47 -2.55
C ASN A 630 -18.13 -7.53 -1.62
N SER A 631 -19.39 -7.31 -1.22
CA SER A 631 -20.11 -8.21 -0.31
C SER A 631 -20.41 -9.59 -0.91
N GLU A 632 -20.67 -9.66 -2.22
CA GLU A 632 -20.95 -10.93 -2.90
C GLU A 632 -19.69 -11.80 -3.01
N ALA A 633 -18.54 -11.19 -3.34
CA ALA A 633 -17.26 -11.88 -3.29
C ALA A 633 -16.95 -12.42 -1.89
N HIS A 634 -17.25 -11.62 -0.86
CA HIS A 634 -17.11 -12.05 0.53
C HIS A 634 -18.03 -13.25 0.87
N ARG A 635 -19.25 -13.25 0.35
CA ARG A 635 -20.26 -14.28 0.60
C ARG A 635 -19.97 -15.58 -0.15
N LEU A 636 -19.68 -15.49 -1.45
CA LEU A 636 -19.71 -16.62 -2.39
C LEU A 636 -18.35 -17.29 -2.60
N MET A 637 -17.25 -16.55 -2.49
CA MET A 637 -15.92 -17.11 -2.73
C MET A 637 -15.40 -17.85 -1.49
N TYR A 638 -15.17 -19.15 -1.58
CA TYR A 638 -14.67 -19.96 -0.46
C TYR A 638 -13.16 -20.23 -0.50
N GLY A 639 -12.49 -19.84 -1.58
CA GLY A 639 -11.06 -20.06 -1.71
C GLY A 639 -10.46 -19.70 -3.06
N ILE A 640 -9.16 -19.95 -3.17
CA ILE A 640 -8.34 -19.75 -4.38
C ILE A 640 -7.58 -21.04 -4.66
N SER A 641 -7.63 -21.54 -5.88
CA SER A 641 -6.83 -22.67 -6.34
C SER A 641 -5.43 -22.20 -6.71
N LEU A 642 -4.42 -22.98 -6.30
CA LEU A 642 -3.06 -22.89 -6.82
C LEU A 642 -2.88 -23.77 -8.07
N TYR A 643 -3.74 -24.76 -8.26
CA TYR A 643 -3.66 -25.72 -9.36
C TYR A 643 -4.58 -25.33 -10.53
N ALA A 644 -4.13 -25.62 -11.76
CA ALA A 644 -4.94 -25.50 -12.98
C ALA A 644 -5.49 -26.88 -13.41
N PRO A 645 -6.80 -27.15 -13.32
CA PRO A 645 -7.35 -28.46 -13.63
C PRO A 645 -7.33 -28.78 -15.12
N ARG A 646 -6.74 -29.94 -15.47
CA ARG A 646 -6.77 -30.53 -16.82
C ARG A 646 -7.92 -31.51 -17.05
N ASN A 647 -8.71 -31.80 -16.01
CA ASN A 647 -9.79 -32.78 -16.07
C ASN A 647 -10.97 -32.36 -15.18
N LEU A 648 -12.18 -32.64 -15.65
CA LEU A 648 -13.39 -32.65 -14.84
C LEU A 648 -13.52 -34.01 -14.16
N GLU A 649 -13.72 -34.01 -12.84
CA GLU A 649 -13.76 -35.26 -12.06
C GLU A 649 -15.14 -35.66 -11.52
N LEU A 650 -16.12 -34.76 -11.63
CA LEU A 650 -17.45 -34.93 -11.04
C LEU A 650 -18.49 -35.49 -12.02
N LEU A 651 -18.15 -35.64 -13.30
CA LEU A 651 -19.04 -36.26 -14.28
C LEU A 651 -19.30 -37.74 -13.94
N PRO A 652 -20.55 -38.23 -14.10
CA PRO A 652 -20.91 -39.63 -13.82
C PRO A 652 -20.05 -40.66 -14.57
N ALA A 653 -19.66 -40.32 -15.81
CA ALA A 653 -18.85 -41.16 -16.69
C ALA A 653 -17.41 -41.36 -16.20
N GLY A 654 -16.93 -40.52 -15.29
CA GLY A 654 -15.57 -40.57 -14.78
C GLY A 654 -14.82 -39.26 -15.00
N ARG A 655 -13.48 -39.33 -14.91
CA ARG A 655 -12.65 -38.18 -15.24
C ARG A 655 -12.62 -37.99 -16.76
N VAL A 656 -12.85 -36.76 -17.21
CA VAL A 656 -12.81 -36.37 -18.62
C VAL A 656 -11.85 -35.20 -18.76
N THR A 657 -11.04 -35.19 -19.80
CA THR A 657 -10.13 -34.08 -20.13
C THR A 657 -10.91 -32.79 -20.28
N PHE A 658 -10.37 -31.70 -19.77
CA PHE A 658 -11.03 -30.40 -19.77
C PHE A 658 -10.01 -29.28 -19.91
N ASP A 659 -10.33 -28.36 -20.80
CA ASP A 659 -9.66 -27.08 -20.97
C ASP A 659 -10.71 -25.99 -20.75
N PRO A 660 -10.55 -25.09 -19.76
CA PRO A 660 -11.50 -24.00 -19.54
C PRO A 660 -11.71 -23.14 -20.79
N ASN A 661 -10.69 -22.93 -21.61
CA ASN A 661 -10.79 -22.10 -22.81
C ASN A 661 -11.74 -22.69 -23.87
N SER A 662 -12.02 -24.01 -23.82
CA SER A 662 -13.02 -24.64 -24.69
C SER A 662 -14.45 -24.16 -24.44
N VAL A 663 -14.71 -23.56 -23.28
CA VAL A 663 -16.02 -22.99 -22.90
C VAL A 663 -15.95 -21.46 -22.81
N LEU A 664 -14.82 -20.92 -22.31
CA LEU A 664 -14.68 -19.48 -22.08
C LEU A 664 -14.52 -18.68 -23.38
N LEU A 665 -13.67 -19.11 -24.31
CA LEU A 665 -13.42 -18.36 -25.55
C LEU A 665 -14.67 -18.25 -26.44
N PRO A 666 -15.45 -19.34 -26.67
CA PRO A 666 -16.71 -19.24 -27.43
C PRO A 666 -17.75 -18.33 -26.79
N ALA A 667 -17.68 -18.12 -25.48
CA ALA A 667 -18.56 -17.22 -24.73
C ALA A 667 -18.08 -15.75 -24.73
N GLY A 668 -17.00 -15.43 -25.45
CA GLY A 668 -16.48 -14.06 -25.62
C GLY A 668 -15.57 -13.57 -24.49
N TYR A 669 -15.14 -14.46 -23.58
CA TYR A 669 -14.17 -14.09 -22.56
C TYR A 669 -12.75 -13.99 -23.14
N PRO A 670 -11.90 -13.08 -22.62
CA PRO A 670 -10.50 -12.99 -23.03
C PRO A 670 -9.72 -14.27 -22.77
N GLU A 671 -8.70 -14.53 -23.59
CA GLU A 671 -7.75 -15.60 -23.31
C GLU A 671 -7.07 -15.37 -21.95
N HIS A 672 -6.79 -16.47 -21.27
CA HIS A 672 -6.16 -16.52 -19.96
C HIS A 672 -6.90 -15.84 -18.81
N VAL A 673 -8.16 -15.46 -19.00
CA VAL A 673 -8.96 -14.93 -17.88
C VAL A 673 -9.10 -15.99 -16.78
N PRO A 674 -8.75 -15.67 -15.52
CA PRO A 674 -9.07 -16.54 -14.38
C PRO A 674 -10.58 -16.72 -14.28
N TYR A 675 -11.02 -17.86 -13.76
CA TYR A 675 -12.44 -18.20 -13.67
C TYR A 675 -12.79 -18.66 -12.26
N ALA A 676 -14.05 -18.51 -11.89
CA ALA A 676 -14.61 -19.06 -10.67
C ALA A 676 -15.22 -20.45 -10.95
N SER A 677 -15.07 -21.42 -10.06
CA SER A 677 -15.71 -22.73 -10.19
C SER A 677 -16.20 -23.29 -8.87
N GLN A 678 -17.31 -24.02 -8.89
CA GLN A 678 -17.81 -24.76 -7.72
C GLN A 678 -16.92 -25.93 -7.31
N VAL A 679 -16.02 -26.42 -8.17
CA VAL A 679 -15.19 -27.59 -7.85
C VAL A 679 -14.13 -27.20 -6.81
N PRO A 680 -14.00 -27.89 -5.65
CA PRO A 680 -12.93 -27.59 -4.70
C PRO A 680 -11.56 -28.08 -5.18
N CYS A 681 -10.49 -27.33 -4.89
CA CYS A 681 -9.13 -27.76 -5.24
C CYS A 681 -8.53 -28.67 -4.16
N SER A 682 -7.99 -29.83 -4.57
CA SER A 682 -7.31 -30.78 -3.66
C SER A 682 -5.80 -30.80 -3.80
N TRP A 683 -5.22 -30.04 -4.74
CA TRP A 683 -3.79 -30.09 -5.05
C TRP A 683 -3.11 -28.74 -4.83
N GLY A 684 -3.38 -28.13 -3.67
CA GLY A 684 -2.96 -26.76 -3.34
C GLY A 684 -4.13 -25.80 -3.47
N GLY A 685 -4.86 -25.63 -2.37
CA GLY A 685 -5.97 -24.69 -2.27
C GLY A 685 -5.78 -23.76 -1.08
N VAL A 686 -6.07 -22.48 -1.29
CA VAL A 686 -6.21 -21.48 -0.25
C VAL A 686 -7.67 -21.46 0.19
N TYR A 687 -7.95 -21.76 1.46
CA TYR A 687 -9.31 -21.83 2.00
C TYR A 687 -9.62 -20.64 2.90
N PHE A 688 -10.84 -20.12 2.78
CA PHE A 688 -11.28 -18.94 3.50
C PHE A 688 -11.88 -19.32 4.85
N PRO A 689 -11.66 -18.50 5.89
CA PRO A 689 -11.90 -18.91 7.26
C PRO A 689 -13.37 -19.15 7.59
N GLU A 690 -14.28 -18.29 7.12
CA GLU A 690 -15.71 -18.40 7.39
C GLU A 690 -16.30 -19.67 6.77
N HIS A 691 -16.03 -19.89 5.47
CA HIS A 691 -16.48 -21.07 4.73
C HIS A 691 -15.90 -22.36 5.29
N TRP A 692 -14.64 -22.35 5.75
CA TRP A 692 -14.04 -23.53 6.37
C TRP A 692 -14.69 -23.85 7.72
N ARG A 693 -15.00 -22.85 8.56
CA ARG A 693 -15.73 -23.09 9.82
C ARG A 693 -17.15 -23.59 9.58
N GLU A 694 -17.84 -23.05 8.58
CA GLU A 694 -19.15 -23.55 8.16
C GLU A 694 -19.04 -25.02 7.74
N PHE A 695 -18.04 -25.36 6.92
CA PHE A 695 -17.80 -26.74 6.52
C PHE A 695 -17.55 -27.67 7.70
N HIS A 696 -16.79 -27.24 8.71
CA HIS A 696 -16.62 -28.01 9.94
C HIS A 696 -17.96 -28.28 10.65
N ALA A 697 -18.79 -27.25 10.82
CA ALA A 697 -20.11 -27.40 11.45
C ALA A 697 -21.05 -28.30 10.63
N TYR A 698 -21.00 -28.17 9.30
CA TYR A 698 -21.75 -28.99 8.35
C TYR A 698 -21.33 -30.45 8.48
N LEU A 699 -20.03 -30.73 8.42
CA LEU A 699 -19.50 -32.09 8.44
C LEU A 699 -19.79 -32.79 9.78
N VAL A 700 -19.63 -32.11 10.91
CA VAL A 700 -19.95 -32.68 12.24
C VAL A 700 -21.41 -33.14 12.30
N THR A 701 -22.34 -32.32 11.80
CA THR A 701 -23.77 -32.65 11.81
C THR A 701 -24.08 -33.75 10.79
N ARG A 702 -23.50 -33.66 9.59
CA ARG A 702 -23.66 -34.64 8.52
C ARG A 702 -23.17 -36.04 8.90
N LEU A 703 -22.06 -36.14 9.63
CA LEU A 703 -21.54 -37.42 10.13
C LEU A 703 -22.49 -38.06 11.14
N LYS A 704 -23.12 -37.29 12.03
CA LYS A 704 -24.15 -37.79 12.96
C LYS A 704 -25.36 -38.33 12.21
N ASP A 705 -25.82 -37.64 11.17
CA ASP A 705 -26.94 -38.10 10.34
C ASP A 705 -26.63 -39.45 9.66
N LEU A 706 -25.37 -39.72 9.31
CA LEU A 706 -24.94 -41.00 8.71
C LEU A 706 -24.84 -42.15 9.72
N GLU A 707 -24.77 -41.85 11.03
CA GLU A 707 -24.76 -42.84 12.11
C GLU A 707 -26.18 -43.28 12.52
N LEU A 708 -27.22 -42.58 12.06
CA LEU A 708 -28.61 -42.92 12.35
C LEU A 708 -29.02 -44.27 11.71
N PRO A 709 -29.91 -45.05 12.36
CA PRO A 709 -30.45 -46.29 11.80
C PRO A 709 -31.13 -46.08 10.44
N LYS A 710 -30.93 -47.01 9.49
CA LYS A 710 -31.43 -46.89 8.10
C LYS A 710 -32.97 -46.93 7.96
N ASP A 711 -33.64 -47.40 9.00
CA ASP A 711 -35.10 -47.45 9.17
C ASP A 711 -35.67 -46.14 9.74
N HIS A 712 -34.81 -45.18 10.10
CA HIS A 712 -35.19 -43.80 10.36
C HIS A 712 -34.96 -42.94 9.11
N GLN A 713 -35.61 -41.77 9.07
CA GLN A 713 -35.52 -40.73 8.03
C GLN A 713 -34.08 -40.21 7.87
N VAL A 714 -33.13 -41.04 7.41
CA VAL A 714 -31.76 -40.63 7.11
C VAL A 714 -31.86 -39.57 6.02
N ARG A 715 -31.56 -38.33 6.37
CA ARG A 715 -31.49 -37.22 5.42
C ARG A 715 -30.37 -37.51 4.44
N LEU A 716 -30.75 -37.78 3.18
CA LEU A 716 -29.81 -38.06 2.12
C LEU A 716 -29.52 -36.76 1.34
N ILE A 717 -28.62 -35.94 1.86
CA ILE A 717 -28.02 -34.86 1.07
C ILE A 717 -27.04 -35.50 0.08
N SER A 718 -27.28 -35.30 -1.23
CA SER A 718 -26.47 -35.82 -2.34
C SER A 718 -26.56 -34.90 -3.55
N VAL A 719 -25.45 -34.57 -4.20
CA VAL A 719 -25.49 -33.66 -5.35
C VAL A 719 -26.00 -34.40 -6.60
N PRO A 720 -27.15 -34.01 -7.18
CA PRO A 720 -27.76 -34.73 -8.30
C PRO A 720 -26.79 -34.88 -9.48
N GLY A 721 -26.62 -36.10 -10.00
CA GLY A 721 -25.74 -36.31 -11.16
C GLY A 721 -24.25 -36.12 -10.88
N SER A 722 -23.83 -36.04 -9.61
CA SER A 722 -22.42 -35.93 -9.24
C SER A 722 -21.79 -37.28 -8.93
N ARG A 723 -20.59 -37.52 -9.46
CA ARG A 723 -19.80 -38.71 -9.12
C ARG A 723 -19.34 -38.72 -7.66
N SER A 724 -19.33 -37.57 -6.99
CA SER A 724 -18.87 -37.41 -5.61
C SER A 724 -19.61 -38.31 -4.62
N ASP A 725 -20.86 -38.71 -4.92
CA ASP A 725 -21.65 -39.61 -4.09
C ASP A 725 -20.99 -40.97 -3.83
N LYS A 726 -20.14 -41.40 -4.76
CA LYS A 726 -19.36 -42.64 -4.65
C LYS A 726 -18.16 -42.50 -3.70
N TRP A 727 -17.81 -41.28 -3.27
CA TRP A 727 -16.61 -40.97 -2.48
C TRP A 727 -16.88 -40.90 -0.97
N LYS A 728 -17.51 -41.93 -0.40
CA LYS A 728 -17.95 -41.97 1.01
C LYS A 728 -16.85 -41.69 2.06
N LYS A 729 -15.57 -41.88 1.72
CA LYS A 729 -14.41 -41.65 2.58
C LYS A 729 -13.64 -40.36 2.28
N SER A 730 -14.11 -39.55 1.32
CA SER A 730 -13.45 -38.29 0.94
C SER A 730 -14.13 -37.13 1.65
N TRP A 731 -13.34 -36.28 2.30
CA TRP A 731 -13.83 -35.01 2.86
C TRP A 731 -14.45 -34.14 1.76
N LYS A 732 -13.89 -34.19 0.55
CA LYS A 732 -14.30 -33.38 -0.60
C LYS A 732 -15.75 -33.64 -1.01
N LYS A 733 -16.26 -34.87 -0.80
CA LYS A 733 -17.68 -35.18 -1.06
C LYS A 733 -18.59 -34.23 -0.28
N TYR A 734 -18.39 -34.16 1.04
CA TYR A 734 -19.23 -33.36 1.92
C TYR A 734 -19.04 -31.87 1.68
N PHE A 735 -17.84 -31.45 1.29
CA PHE A 735 -17.62 -30.06 0.94
C PHE A 735 -18.32 -29.68 -0.39
N ILE A 736 -18.33 -30.58 -1.38
CA ILE A 736 -19.09 -30.40 -2.63
C ILE A 736 -20.60 -30.30 -2.35
N GLU A 737 -21.15 -31.07 -1.41
CA GLU A 737 -22.55 -30.94 -0.98
C GLU A 737 -22.83 -29.52 -0.47
N LEU A 738 -22.01 -29.01 0.44
CA LEU A 738 -22.16 -27.65 0.97
C LEU A 738 -21.99 -26.59 -0.12
N VAL A 739 -20.98 -26.72 -0.97
CA VAL A 739 -20.70 -25.78 -2.06
C VAL A 739 -21.86 -25.73 -3.05
N TYR A 740 -22.43 -26.89 -3.42
CA TYR A 740 -23.60 -26.96 -4.27
C TYR A 740 -24.82 -26.31 -3.62
N LEU A 741 -25.08 -26.63 -2.35
CA LEU A 741 -26.18 -26.05 -1.59
C LEU A 741 -26.06 -24.54 -1.51
N ARG A 742 -24.87 -23.98 -1.28
CA ARG A 742 -24.65 -22.54 -1.11
C ARG A 742 -24.44 -21.76 -2.41
N GLY A 743 -24.15 -22.43 -3.53
CA GLY A 743 -23.71 -21.76 -4.76
C GLY A 743 -22.29 -21.20 -4.66
N TYR A 744 -21.46 -21.75 -3.75
CA TYR A 744 -20.11 -21.25 -3.49
C TYR A 744 -19.14 -21.52 -4.64
N VAL A 745 -18.14 -20.67 -4.79
CA VAL A 745 -17.13 -20.77 -5.85
C VAL A 745 -15.70 -20.56 -5.34
N MET A 746 -14.72 -21.13 -6.04
CA MET A 746 -13.29 -20.92 -5.83
C MET A 746 -12.68 -20.32 -7.09
N LEU A 747 -11.72 -19.41 -6.94
CA LEU A 747 -10.97 -18.83 -8.05
C LEU A 747 -9.96 -19.84 -8.61
N TYR A 748 -9.84 -19.94 -9.93
CA TYR A 748 -8.90 -20.81 -10.62
C TYR A 748 -7.99 -20.04 -11.59
N PRO A 749 -6.68 -20.37 -11.64
CA PRO A 749 -5.77 -19.82 -12.64
C PRO A 749 -6.09 -20.40 -14.03
N ASN A 750 -5.83 -19.60 -15.06
CA ASN A 750 -6.02 -19.98 -16.47
C ASN A 750 -4.85 -19.49 -17.33
N PHE A 751 -3.61 -19.73 -16.91
CA PHE A 751 -2.44 -19.25 -17.65
C PHE A 751 -2.09 -20.15 -18.84
N GLN A 752 -1.22 -19.65 -19.71
CA GLN A 752 -0.77 -20.34 -20.92
C GLN A 752 -0.31 -21.77 -20.58
N SER A 753 -0.72 -22.74 -21.39
CA SER A 753 -0.34 -24.16 -21.23
C SER A 753 -0.68 -24.79 -19.86
N PHE A 754 -1.70 -24.26 -19.18
CA PHE A 754 -2.08 -24.65 -17.81
C PHE A 754 -1.00 -24.32 -16.77
N GLU A 755 -0.17 -23.30 -17.00
CA GLU A 755 0.77 -22.83 -15.99
C GLU A 755 0.03 -22.46 -14.70
N ALA A 756 0.57 -22.89 -13.57
CA ALA A 756 -0.12 -22.84 -12.28
C ALA A 756 0.86 -22.60 -11.12
N PHE A 757 0.32 -22.48 -9.91
CA PHE A 757 1.08 -22.21 -8.70
C PHE A 757 1.31 -23.43 -7.82
N SER A 758 0.72 -24.57 -8.18
CA SER A 758 1.03 -25.88 -7.62
C SER A 758 0.89 -26.97 -8.66
N THR A 759 1.59 -28.08 -8.45
CA THR A 759 1.52 -29.27 -9.29
C THR A 759 1.54 -30.53 -8.42
N ASN A 760 0.87 -31.59 -8.86
CA ASN A 760 0.81 -32.85 -8.13
C ASN A 760 1.69 -33.90 -8.85
N HIS A 761 2.64 -34.50 -8.12
CA HIS A 761 3.60 -35.49 -8.65
C HIS A 761 3.07 -36.93 -8.68
N VAL A 762 1.80 -37.11 -8.34
CA VAL A 762 1.05 -38.38 -8.41
C VAL A 762 1.81 -39.48 -7.68
N GLU A 763 2.26 -39.18 -6.46
CA GLU A 763 3.12 -40.06 -5.67
C GLU A 763 2.34 -41.29 -5.17
N PHE A 764 3.04 -42.41 -4.97
CA PHE A 764 2.41 -43.66 -4.53
C PHE A 764 1.66 -43.51 -3.21
N GLY A 765 0.38 -43.89 -3.18
CA GLY A 765 -0.50 -43.55 -2.06
C GLY A 765 -1.87 -44.19 -2.08
N THR A 766 -2.81 -43.61 -1.31
CA THR A 766 -4.21 -44.08 -1.25
C THR A 766 -4.90 -44.04 -2.61
N HIS A 767 -4.52 -43.10 -3.48
CA HIS A 767 -5.14 -42.89 -4.79
C HIS A 767 -4.37 -43.51 -5.98
N VAL A 768 -3.08 -43.87 -5.82
CA VAL A 768 -2.21 -44.33 -6.92
C VAL A 768 -1.45 -45.60 -6.51
N LYS A 769 -1.70 -46.71 -7.22
CA LYS A 769 -1.08 -48.03 -6.97
C LYS A 769 -0.29 -48.49 -8.22
N SER A 770 1.04 -48.39 -8.15
CA SER A 770 2.11 -48.92 -9.06
C SER A 770 1.94 -48.89 -10.60
N GLU A 771 1.13 -49.73 -11.23
CA GLU A 771 1.30 -50.10 -12.66
C GLU A 771 0.87 -49.05 -13.71
N LYS A 772 0.15 -47.98 -13.33
CA LYS A 772 -0.38 -46.97 -14.27
C LYS A 772 0.21 -45.57 -14.08
N ARG A 773 1.30 -45.43 -13.33
CA ARG A 773 1.85 -44.09 -12.97
C ARG A 773 2.32 -43.32 -14.22
N GLN A 774 3.15 -43.93 -15.07
CA GLN A 774 3.66 -43.28 -16.29
C GLN A 774 2.56 -42.77 -17.23
N SER A 775 1.47 -43.54 -17.40
CA SER A 775 0.37 -43.17 -18.31
C SER A 775 -0.58 -42.12 -17.75
N VAL A 776 -0.45 -41.77 -16.47
CA VAL A 776 -1.38 -40.89 -15.74
C VAL A 776 -0.69 -39.58 -15.29
N ILE A 777 0.64 -39.59 -15.11
CA ILE A 777 1.43 -38.40 -14.74
C ILE A 777 1.13 -37.19 -15.63
N GLY A 778 1.16 -37.36 -16.96
CA GLY A 778 0.92 -36.27 -17.92
C GLY A 778 -0.52 -35.71 -17.91
N THR A 779 -1.45 -36.37 -17.21
CA THR A 779 -2.84 -35.92 -17.08
C THR A 779 -3.07 -35.06 -15.84
N PHE A 780 -2.16 -35.08 -14.86
CA PHE A 780 -2.30 -34.36 -13.59
C PHE A 780 -1.20 -33.32 -13.36
N MET A 781 0.03 -33.59 -13.80
CA MET A 781 1.09 -32.60 -13.72
C MET A 781 0.79 -31.42 -14.64
N VAL A 782 0.96 -30.23 -14.08
CA VAL A 782 0.92 -28.95 -14.78
C VAL A 782 2.24 -28.21 -14.60
N PRO A 783 2.64 -27.37 -15.56
CA PRO A 783 3.83 -26.54 -15.40
C PRO A 783 3.65 -25.57 -14.24
N LEU A 784 4.68 -25.41 -13.42
CA LEU A 784 4.71 -24.39 -12.37
C LEU A 784 5.19 -23.07 -12.94
N MET A 785 4.56 -21.97 -12.56
CA MET A 785 4.99 -20.63 -12.94
C MET A 785 6.33 -20.30 -12.29
N GLN A 786 7.43 -20.34 -13.05
CA GLN A 786 8.77 -20.06 -12.51
C GLN A 786 9.14 -18.59 -12.64
N ARG A 787 8.70 -17.93 -13.71
CA ARG A 787 8.92 -16.51 -13.98
C ARG A 787 7.64 -15.74 -13.75
N ASP A 788 7.76 -14.55 -13.19
CA ASP A 788 6.59 -13.71 -12.96
C ASP A 788 6.07 -13.13 -14.26
N THR A 789 5.01 -13.77 -14.74
CA THR A 789 4.26 -13.37 -15.93
C THR A 789 2.79 -13.19 -15.60
N ILE A 790 2.45 -13.10 -14.30
CA ILE A 790 1.06 -13.00 -13.82
C ILE A 790 0.38 -11.82 -14.50
N LEU A 791 0.96 -10.63 -14.37
CA LEU A 791 0.37 -9.41 -14.94
C LEU A 791 0.41 -9.39 -16.47
N SER A 792 1.45 -9.93 -17.11
CA SER A 792 1.54 -9.91 -18.57
C SER A 792 0.53 -10.84 -19.23
N GLN A 793 0.17 -11.95 -18.59
CA GLN A 793 -0.82 -12.91 -19.10
C GLN A 793 -2.25 -12.56 -18.70
N LEU A 794 -2.46 -11.82 -17.60
CA LEU A 794 -3.80 -11.39 -17.20
C LEU A 794 -4.40 -10.38 -18.18
N PRO A 795 -5.71 -10.48 -18.50
CA PRO A 795 -6.40 -9.47 -19.27
C PRO A 795 -6.27 -8.08 -18.63
N ASN A 796 -5.98 -7.06 -19.44
CA ASN A 796 -5.75 -5.69 -18.97
C ASN A 796 -4.67 -5.55 -17.88
N GLN A 797 -3.75 -6.53 -17.78
CA GLN A 797 -2.72 -6.60 -16.73
C GLN A 797 -3.27 -6.44 -15.31
N SER A 798 -4.45 -7.01 -15.04
CA SER A 798 -5.10 -6.95 -13.73
C SER A 798 -6.05 -8.13 -13.52
N LEU A 799 -6.32 -8.46 -12.26
CA LEU A 799 -7.40 -9.37 -11.92
C LEU A 799 -8.75 -8.72 -12.26
N PRO A 800 -9.68 -9.47 -12.89
CA PRO A 800 -11.04 -9.00 -13.13
C PRO A 800 -11.74 -8.57 -11.83
N LEU A 801 -12.76 -7.72 -11.97
CA LEU A 801 -13.73 -7.54 -10.90
C LEU A 801 -14.52 -8.83 -10.68
N PHE A 802 -15.03 -9.04 -9.48
CA PHE A 802 -15.71 -10.30 -9.11
C PHE A 802 -16.91 -10.59 -10.00
N GLU A 803 -17.70 -9.56 -10.32
CA GLU A 803 -18.85 -9.59 -11.22
C GLU A 803 -18.49 -9.95 -12.68
N ASN A 804 -17.24 -9.76 -13.08
CA ASN A 804 -16.76 -10.03 -14.44
C ASN A 804 -16.02 -11.37 -14.54
N LEU A 805 -15.88 -12.12 -13.44
CA LEU A 805 -15.29 -13.45 -13.49
C LEU A 805 -16.25 -14.43 -14.18
N PRO A 806 -15.80 -15.19 -15.18
CA PRO A 806 -16.58 -16.30 -15.70
C PRO A 806 -16.78 -17.35 -14.61
N VAL A 807 -17.99 -17.90 -14.53
CA VAL A 807 -18.37 -18.86 -13.48
C VAL A 807 -18.68 -20.22 -14.09
N LEU A 808 -18.05 -21.28 -13.58
CA LEU A 808 -18.30 -22.65 -13.99
C LEU A 808 -18.95 -23.45 -12.86
N ASP A 809 -19.96 -24.26 -13.19
CA ASP A 809 -20.55 -25.21 -12.24
C ASP A 809 -19.64 -26.43 -11.98
N LEU A 810 -20.16 -27.39 -11.20
CA LEU A 810 -19.46 -28.65 -10.89
C LEU A 810 -19.15 -29.52 -12.12
N TRP A 811 -19.80 -29.28 -13.26
CA TRP A 811 -19.64 -30.05 -14.50
C TRP A 811 -18.87 -29.28 -15.59
N GLY A 812 -18.34 -28.10 -15.26
CA GLY A 812 -17.55 -27.27 -16.19
C GLY A 812 -18.39 -26.51 -17.21
N GLN A 813 -19.69 -26.32 -16.96
CA GLN A 813 -20.56 -25.51 -17.81
C GLN A 813 -20.60 -24.08 -17.30
N LEU A 814 -20.68 -23.12 -18.23
CA LEU A 814 -20.77 -21.71 -17.90
C LEU A 814 -22.12 -21.39 -17.25
N GLN A 815 -22.07 -20.69 -16.12
CA GLN A 815 -23.22 -20.26 -15.32
C GLN A 815 -23.04 -18.80 -14.89
N THR A 816 -24.06 -18.25 -14.22
CA THR A 816 -23.99 -17.00 -13.46
C THR A 816 -24.05 -17.29 -11.96
N TYR A 817 -23.60 -16.36 -11.13
CA TYR A 817 -23.75 -16.47 -9.67
C TYR A 817 -25.22 -16.68 -9.26
N ASP A 818 -26.13 -15.90 -9.85
CA ASP A 818 -27.57 -16.01 -9.60
C ASP A 818 -28.13 -17.39 -9.98
N SER A 819 -27.67 -17.98 -11.10
CA SER A 819 -28.08 -19.33 -11.52
C SER A 819 -27.64 -20.39 -10.51
N LEU A 820 -26.40 -20.32 -10.01
CA LEU A 820 -25.90 -21.24 -9.00
C LEU A 820 -26.67 -21.12 -7.68
N GLU A 821 -27.01 -19.90 -7.28
CA GLU A 821 -27.81 -19.62 -6.10
C GLU A 821 -29.25 -20.13 -6.24
N GLU A 822 -29.87 -19.92 -7.41
CA GLU A 822 -31.21 -20.45 -7.71
C GLU A 822 -31.22 -21.98 -7.68
N GLN A 823 -30.21 -22.63 -8.25
CA GLN A 823 -30.05 -24.09 -8.19
C GLN A 823 -29.92 -24.58 -6.75
N GLY A 824 -29.05 -23.95 -5.96
CA GLY A 824 -28.88 -24.26 -4.53
C GLY A 824 -30.16 -24.03 -3.72
N SER A 825 -30.91 -22.97 -4.03
CA SER A 825 -32.19 -22.63 -3.38
C SER A 825 -33.30 -23.63 -3.71
N LYS A 826 -33.43 -24.04 -4.98
CA LYS A 826 -34.34 -25.12 -5.40
C LYS A 826 -34.00 -26.43 -4.70
N TYR A 827 -32.71 -26.77 -4.63
CA TYR A 827 -32.27 -27.99 -3.96
C TYR A 827 -32.40 -27.93 -2.43
N HIS A 828 -32.28 -26.74 -1.83
CA HIS A 828 -32.50 -26.52 -0.39
C HIS A 828 -33.88 -26.98 0.07
N GLN A 829 -34.93 -26.64 -0.68
CA GLN A 829 -36.31 -27.05 -0.39
C GLN A 829 -36.49 -28.58 -0.37
N HIS A 830 -35.63 -29.29 -1.08
CA HIS A 830 -35.62 -30.75 -1.12
C HIS A 830 -34.94 -31.37 0.11
N VAL A 831 -33.88 -30.72 0.62
CA VAL A 831 -33.08 -31.27 1.74
C VAL A 831 -33.50 -30.77 3.12
N SER A 832 -34.24 -29.65 3.19
CA SER A 832 -34.64 -29.02 4.44
C SER A 832 -35.93 -28.20 4.33
N THR A 833 -36.69 -28.14 5.42
CA THR A 833 -37.89 -27.29 5.56
C THR A 833 -37.61 -25.93 6.18
N CYS A 834 -36.39 -25.70 6.69
CA CYS A 834 -36.05 -24.40 7.27
C CYS A 834 -35.89 -23.34 6.19
N GLU A 835 -36.17 -22.09 6.56
CA GLU A 835 -35.86 -20.96 5.69
C GLU A 835 -34.36 -20.87 5.42
N ARG A 836 -34.03 -20.55 4.17
CA ARG A 836 -32.66 -20.38 3.72
C ARG A 836 -32.16 -18.99 4.10
N THR A 837 -30.99 -18.96 4.72
CA THR A 837 -30.27 -17.75 5.15
C THR A 837 -29.06 -17.54 4.27
N TYR A 838 -28.72 -16.29 3.99
CA TYR A 838 -27.60 -15.94 3.10
C TYR A 838 -26.51 -15.21 3.90
N GLY A 839 -25.24 -15.55 3.66
CA GLY A 839 -24.10 -14.86 4.28
C GLY A 839 -23.91 -15.06 5.79
N THR A 840 -24.67 -15.96 6.42
CA THR A 840 -24.58 -16.29 7.85
C THR A 840 -23.42 -17.23 8.18
N PHE A 841 -22.93 -17.99 7.18
CA PHE A 841 -21.92 -19.05 7.33
C PHE A 841 -22.30 -20.09 8.40
N ASP A 842 -23.60 -20.34 8.56
CA ASP A 842 -24.16 -21.33 9.49
C ASP A 842 -24.92 -22.41 8.71
N PRO A 843 -24.51 -23.69 8.78
CA PRO A 843 -25.14 -24.75 8.01
C PRO A 843 -26.37 -25.36 8.71
N GLN A 844 -26.79 -24.88 9.90
CA GLN A 844 -27.91 -25.47 10.64
C GLN A 844 -29.21 -25.53 9.82
N GLU A 845 -29.43 -24.58 8.92
CA GLU A 845 -30.61 -24.54 8.04
C GLU A 845 -30.75 -25.78 7.16
N PHE A 846 -29.67 -26.51 6.87
CA PHE A 846 -29.70 -27.71 6.02
C PHE A 846 -30.16 -28.96 6.78
N PHE A 847 -30.33 -28.87 8.10
CA PHE A 847 -30.57 -30.03 8.97
C PHE A 847 -31.91 -29.98 9.70
N CYS A 848 -32.90 -29.26 9.17
CA CYS A 848 -34.27 -29.31 9.68
C CYS A 848 -34.99 -30.60 9.23
N ARG A 849 -36.15 -30.91 9.82
CA ARG A 849 -36.87 -32.14 9.48
C ARG A 849 -37.51 -32.00 8.10
N VAL A 850 -37.36 -33.01 7.26
CA VAL A 850 -38.05 -33.10 5.97
C VAL A 850 -39.29 -33.98 6.17
N ASP A 851 -40.46 -33.50 5.78
CA ASP A 851 -41.69 -34.29 5.80
C ASP A 851 -41.72 -35.24 4.59
N GLY A 852 -41.55 -36.56 4.81
CA GLY A 852 -41.67 -37.58 3.76
C GLY A 852 -40.60 -38.69 3.82
N PRO A 853 -40.75 -39.76 3.03
CA PRO A 853 -39.70 -40.76 2.86
C PRO A 853 -38.47 -40.14 2.17
N PRO A 854 -37.23 -40.53 2.55
CA PRO A 854 -36.03 -40.04 1.89
C PRO A 854 -36.03 -40.44 0.41
N ASP A 855 -35.48 -39.56 -0.43
CA ASP A 855 -35.35 -39.84 -1.86
C ASP A 855 -34.56 -41.14 -2.10
N PRO A 856 -35.00 -41.97 -3.06
CA PRO A 856 -34.28 -43.18 -3.42
C PRO A 856 -32.87 -42.81 -3.89
N LEU A 857 -31.88 -43.61 -3.50
CA LEU A 857 -30.49 -43.46 -3.95
C LEU A 857 -30.45 -43.32 -5.47
N GLN A 858 -29.84 -42.26 -5.99
CA GLN A 858 -29.67 -42.12 -7.44
C GLN A 858 -28.90 -43.31 -8.00
N GLU A 859 -29.61 -44.13 -8.78
CA GLU A 859 -29.02 -45.22 -9.55
C GLU A 859 -28.36 -44.63 -10.80
N PHE A 860 -27.04 -44.51 -10.77
CA PHE A 860 -26.29 -44.18 -11.97
C PHE A 860 -26.33 -45.37 -12.92
N PRO A 861 -26.68 -45.20 -14.21
CA PRO A 861 -26.47 -46.25 -15.20
C PRO A 861 -25.00 -46.65 -15.11
N SER A 862 -24.75 -47.90 -14.73
CA SER A 862 -23.39 -48.42 -14.74
C SER A 862 -22.86 -48.20 -16.15
N ALA A 863 -21.79 -47.40 -16.29
CA ALA A 863 -21.03 -47.37 -17.54
C ALA A 863 -20.87 -48.83 -17.98
N PRO A 864 -21.21 -49.18 -19.24
CA PRO A 864 -21.21 -50.56 -19.68
C PRO A 864 -19.90 -51.16 -19.21
N LYS A 865 -19.98 -52.24 -18.41
CA LYS A 865 -18.79 -52.92 -17.91
C LYS A 865 -17.92 -53.10 -19.15
N LYS A 866 -16.77 -52.42 -19.22
CA LYS A 866 -15.78 -52.71 -20.26
C LYS A 866 -15.68 -54.23 -20.24
N PRO A 867 -15.93 -54.93 -21.36
CA PRO A 867 -15.98 -56.38 -21.37
C PRO A 867 -14.74 -56.82 -20.62
N LYS A 868 -14.93 -57.62 -19.56
CA LYS A 868 -13.77 -58.21 -18.88
C LYS A 868 -13.00 -58.86 -20.02
N PRO A 869 -11.74 -58.43 -20.30
CA PRO A 869 -10.94 -59.19 -21.23
C PRO A 869 -11.01 -60.64 -20.74
N PRO A 870 -11.22 -61.61 -21.65
CA PRO A 870 -11.37 -63.00 -21.24
C PRO A 870 -10.22 -63.32 -20.29
N VAL A 871 -10.55 -63.96 -19.16
CA VAL A 871 -9.53 -64.50 -18.28
C VAL A 871 -8.77 -65.51 -19.11
N LEU A 872 -7.65 -65.07 -19.68
CA LEU A 872 -6.68 -65.95 -20.27
C LEU A 872 -6.12 -66.75 -19.10
N VAL A 873 -6.61 -67.98 -19.00
CA VAL A 873 -5.92 -69.06 -18.29
C VAL A 873 -4.46 -68.96 -18.69
N LYS A 874 -3.59 -68.92 -17.69
CA LYS A 874 -2.15 -68.94 -17.88
C LYS A 874 -1.79 -70.24 -18.61
N ASP A 875 -1.62 -70.15 -19.92
CA ASP A 875 -0.76 -71.04 -20.67
C ASP A 875 0.18 -70.17 -21.52
N ALA A 876 1.47 -70.45 -21.36
CA ALA A 876 2.56 -69.74 -22.01
C ALA A 876 2.46 -69.89 -23.54
N VAL A 877 2.42 -68.78 -24.27
CA VAL A 877 2.63 -68.74 -25.71
C VAL A 877 3.70 -67.69 -26.01
N GLN A 878 4.64 -68.11 -26.87
CA GLN A 878 5.90 -67.44 -27.21
C GLN A 878 5.73 -66.08 -27.91
N PRO A 879 6.78 -65.22 -27.92
CA PRO A 879 6.73 -63.90 -28.56
C PRO A 879 6.62 -64.01 -30.08
N ILE A 880 5.68 -63.29 -30.69
CA ILE A 880 5.62 -63.10 -32.15
C ILE A 880 6.64 -62.03 -32.55
N ARG A 881 7.52 -62.39 -33.48
CA ARG A 881 8.46 -61.50 -34.18
C ARG A 881 7.71 -60.56 -35.13
N TYR A 882 8.05 -59.27 -35.09
CA TYR A 882 7.75 -58.33 -36.18
C TYR A 882 8.78 -58.53 -37.30
N ASN A 883 8.36 -58.98 -38.48
CA ASN A 883 9.17 -58.87 -39.68
C ASN A 883 8.96 -57.48 -40.29
N ARG A 884 9.95 -56.58 -40.14
CA ARG A 884 10.13 -55.47 -41.07
C ARG A 884 11.08 -55.94 -42.17
N VAL A 885 10.61 -55.92 -43.40
CA VAL A 885 11.48 -56.06 -44.57
C VAL A 885 11.98 -54.66 -44.90
N PHE A 886 13.29 -54.44 -44.72
CA PHE A 886 14.00 -53.38 -45.42
C PHE A 886 14.90 -54.08 -46.44
N GLU A 887 14.72 -53.76 -47.71
CA GLU A 887 15.63 -54.19 -48.77
C GLU A 887 16.89 -53.33 -48.69
N TYR A 888 17.89 -53.83 -47.98
CA TYR A 888 19.29 -53.43 -48.16
C TYR A 888 20.08 -54.71 -48.41
N THR A 889 21.00 -54.65 -49.37
CA THR A 889 21.87 -55.78 -49.69
C THR A 889 22.91 -55.99 -48.59
N ARG A 890 23.41 -57.22 -48.43
CA ARG A 890 24.38 -57.56 -47.36
C ARG A 890 25.65 -56.71 -47.38
N GLU A 891 26.04 -56.23 -48.56
CA GLU A 891 27.19 -55.36 -48.75
C GLU A 891 26.91 -53.94 -48.21
N GLU A 892 25.70 -53.41 -48.37
CA GLU A 892 25.27 -52.12 -47.80
C GLU A 892 25.13 -52.17 -46.27
N GLU A 893 24.74 -53.32 -45.72
CA GLU A 893 24.60 -53.53 -44.27
C GLU A 893 25.96 -53.77 -43.55
N GLU A 894 26.98 -54.24 -44.28
CA GLU A 894 28.37 -54.31 -43.79
C GLU A 894 29.09 -52.97 -43.94
N GLN A 895 28.86 -52.23 -45.05
CA GLN A 895 29.40 -50.90 -45.23
C GLN A 895 28.82 -49.92 -44.21
N GLY A 896 27.50 -49.96 -43.96
CA GLY A 896 26.85 -49.14 -42.93
C GLY A 896 27.24 -49.51 -41.50
N ARG A 897 27.58 -50.78 -41.21
CA ARG A 897 28.10 -51.19 -39.89
C ARG A 897 29.55 -50.75 -39.68
N ASN A 898 30.39 -50.84 -40.71
CA ASN A 898 31.77 -50.37 -40.64
C ASN A 898 31.81 -48.84 -40.54
N GLU A 899 30.95 -48.11 -41.27
CA GLU A 899 30.80 -46.66 -41.11
C GLU A 899 30.26 -46.25 -39.73
N LEU A 900 29.35 -47.02 -39.12
CA LEU A 900 28.87 -46.74 -37.75
C LEU A 900 29.90 -47.10 -36.66
N LEU A 901 30.83 -48.03 -36.93
CA LEU A 901 31.92 -48.40 -36.02
C LEU A 901 33.13 -47.46 -36.16
N GLU A 902 33.31 -46.85 -37.33
CA GLU A 902 34.40 -45.90 -37.64
C GLU A 902 33.99 -44.44 -37.35
N PHE A 903 32.71 -44.07 -37.58
CA PHE A 903 32.18 -42.70 -37.41
C PHE A 903 31.01 -42.57 -36.41
N GLY A 904 30.51 -43.66 -35.84
CA GLY A 904 29.49 -43.62 -34.78
C GLY A 904 30.07 -43.46 -33.38
N PRO A 905 29.28 -42.96 -32.41
CA PRO A 905 29.74 -42.74 -31.05
C PRO A 905 30.12 -44.06 -30.38
N LYS A 906 31.39 -44.20 -29.95
CA LYS A 906 31.87 -45.39 -29.25
C LYS A 906 31.18 -45.50 -27.88
N PRO A 907 30.76 -46.72 -27.45
CA PRO A 907 30.21 -46.92 -26.11
C PRO A 907 31.23 -46.54 -25.04
N ILE A 908 30.82 -45.70 -24.09
CA ILE A 908 31.68 -45.27 -22.99
C ILE A 908 31.93 -46.46 -22.07
N ASP A 909 33.20 -46.84 -21.92
CA ASP A 909 33.63 -47.82 -20.93
C ASP A 909 33.60 -47.17 -19.54
N VAL A 910 32.62 -47.58 -18.74
CA VAL A 910 32.36 -47.04 -17.41
C VAL A 910 33.54 -47.32 -16.45
N ALA A 911 34.38 -48.31 -16.75
CA ALA A 911 35.57 -48.63 -15.96
C ALA A 911 36.76 -47.70 -16.25
N GLN A 912 36.71 -46.89 -17.31
CA GLN A 912 37.71 -45.85 -17.62
C GLN A 912 37.23 -44.44 -17.26
N LEU A 913 36.07 -44.30 -16.61
CA LEU A 913 35.62 -42.99 -16.13
C LEU A 913 36.42 -42.58 -14.90
N PRO A 914 37.00 -41.37 -14.88
CA PRO A 914 37.83 -40.91 -13.78
C PRO A 914 36.99 -40.78 -12.50
N THR A 915 37.64 -40.96 -11.35
CA THR A 915 36.98 -40.88 -10.05
C THR A 915 36.50 -39.44 -9.77
N VAL A 916 35.58 -39.27 -8.81
CA VAL A 916 34.89 -37.99 -8.53
C VAL A 916 35.87 -36.85 -8.22
N GLU A 917 37.09 -37.15 -7.78
CA GLU A 917 38.14 -36.16 -7.47
C GLU A 917 38.85 -35.62 -8.74
N GLU A 918 38.84 -36.35 -9.86
CA GLU A 918 39.43 -35.92 -11.14
C GLU A 918 38.44 -35.13 -12.04
N ARG A 919 37.14 -35.07 -11.68
CA ARG A 919 36.14 -34.29 -12.44
C ARG A 919 36.24 -32.77 -12.27
N PHE A 920 37.07 -32.29 -11.35
CA PHE A 920 37.19 -30.87 -11.04
C PHE A 920 38.36 -30.16 -11.73
N ASN A 921 39.05 -30.79 -12.68
CA ASN A 921 40.20 -30.18 -13.35
C ASN A 921 39.96 -29.65 -14.78
N ASN A 922 38.74 -29.76 -15.32
CA ASN A 922 38.38 -29.06 -16.54
C ASN A 922 37.32 -28.00 -16.23
N ARG A 923 37.65 -26.74 -16.55
CA ARG A 923 36.74 -25.60 -16.35
C ARG A 923 35.46 -25.81 -17.16
N ASP A 924 34.35 -25.67 -16.46
CA ASP A 924 32.98 -25.74 -16.98
C ASP A 924 32.82 -24.82 -18.20
N ASP A 925 32.21 -25.31 -19.26
CA ASP A 925 31.99 -24.60 -20.52
C ASP A 925 31.10 -23.35 -20.32
N GLU A 926 30.22 -23.36 -19.33
CA GLU A 926 29.47 -22.16 -18.89
C GLU A 926 30.37 -21.11 -18.22
N VAL A 927 31.48 -21.51 -17.57
CA VAL A 927 32.44 -20.59 -16.94
C VAL A 927 33.39 -19.98 -17.98
N LEU A 928 33.77 -20.73 -19.01
CA LEU A 928 34.56 -20.22 -20.13
C LEU A 928 33.77 -19.20 -20.97
N ASP A 929 32.47 -19.43 -21.18
CA ASP A 929 31.57 -18.45 -21.81
C ASP A 929 31.38 -17.21 -20.92
N LEU A 930 31.28 -17.39 -19.59
CA LEU A 930 31.24 -16.27 -18.65
C LEU A 930 32.55 -15.46 -18.63
N GLU A 931 33.72 -16.11 -18.69
CA GLU A 931 35.03 -15.45 -18.74
C GLU A 931 35.22 -14.67 -20.06
N SER A 932 34.75 -15.22 -21.18
CA SER A 932 34.74 -14.54 -22.48
C SER A 932 33.80 -13.33 -22.51
N ASP A 933 32.60 -13.46 -21.92
CA ASP A 933 31.64 -12.37 -21.80
C ASP A 933 32.12 -11.30 -20.81
N LEU A 934 32.83 -11.69 -19.75
CA LEU A 934 33.42 -10.78 -18.77
C LEU A 934 34.59 -9.99 -19.36
N ASP A 935 35.46 -10.58 -20.19
CA ASP A 935 36.51 -9.85 -20.94
C ASP A 935 35.87 -8.87 -21.93
N THR A 936 34.79 -9.27 -22.60
CA THR A 936 34.04 -8.40 -23.52
C THR A 936 33.39 -7.23 -22.78
N LEU A 937 32.78 -7.47 -21.61
CA LEU A 937 32.18 -6.46 -20.74
C LEU A 937 33.24 -5.54 -20.11
N ASN A 938 34.38 -6.07 -19.68
CA ASN A 938 35.50 -5.27 -19.14
C ASN A 938 36.12 -4.39 -20.22
N ARG A 939 36.27 -4.88 -21.46
CA ARG A 939 36.72 -4.05 -22.60
C ARG A 939 35.73 -2.94 -22.92
N LEU A 940 34.42 -3.20 -22.83
CA LEU A 940 33.38 -2.18 -23.00
C LEU A 940 33.39 -1.16 -21.85
N TYR A 941 33.56 -1.62 -20.62
CA TYR A 941 33.63 -0.79 -19.42
C TYR A 941 34.87 0.13 -19.41
N LEU A 942 36.04 -0.39 -19.79
CA LEU A 942 37.29 0.37 -19.89
C LEU A 942 37.29 1.36 -21.07
N LYS A 943 36.54 1.06 -22.14
CA LYS A 943 36.33 1.98 -23.27
C LYS A 943 35.37 3.12 -22.92
N LEU A 944 34.47 2.90 -21.95
CA LEU A 944 33.52 3.89 -21.42
C LEU A 944 34.10 4.69 -20.23
N ASN A 945 35.13 4.19 -19.53
CA ASN A 945 35.78 4.82 -18.37
C ASN A 945 37.31 4.74 -18.48
N PRO A 946 37.95 5.55 -19.34
CA PRO A 946 39.38 5.46 -19.65
C PRO A 946 40.31 5.85 -18.47
N GLU A 947 39.80 6.51 -17.44
CA GLU A 947 40.57 6.83 -16.22
C GLU A 947 40.91 5.60 -15.36
N ASN A 948 40.25 4.46 -15.55
CA ASN A 948 40.48 3.23 -14.79
C ASN A 948 41.57 2.31 -15.38
N LEU A 949 42.21 2.70 -16.49
CA LEU A 949 43.29 1.94 -17.14
C LEU A 949 44.58 1.90 -16.29
N GLY A 950 44.89 2.97 -15.55
CA GLY A 950 46.12 3.06 -14.75
C GLY A 950 46.14 2.12 -13.54
N PHE A 951 44.97 1.77 -12.99
CA PHE A 951 44.84 0.86 -11.85
C PHE A 951 45.21 -0.58 -12.21
N LEU A 952 44.94 -1.01 -13.46
CA LEU A 952 45.24 -2.36 -13.92
C LEU A 952 46.73 -2.57 -14.29
N GLU A 953 47.46 -1.52 -14.64
CA GLU A 953 48.92 -1.62 -14.84
C GLU A 953 49.66 -1.81 -13.51
N GLU A 954 49.19 -1.18 -12.41
CA GLU A 954 49.72 -1.41 -11.06
C GLU A 954 49.37 -2.80 -10.53
N GLU A 955 48.15 -3.29 -10.73
CA GLU A 955 47.72 -4.63 -10.28
C GLU A 955 48.43 -5.76 -11.04
N ARG A 956 48.70 -5.55 -12.34
CA ARG A 956 49.42 -6.53 -13.16
C ARG A 956 50.91 -6.61 -12.81
N LEU A 957 51.54 -5.48 -12.48
CA LEU A 957 52.93 -5.46 -11.99
C LEU A 957 53.07 -6.14 -10.62
N ALA A 958 52.04 -6.05 -9.76
CA ALA A 958 52.02 -6.72 -8.46
C ALA A 958 51.84 -8.24 -8.57
N MET A 959 51.10 -8.73 -9.57
CA MET A 959 50.94 -10.17 -9.82
C MET A 959 52.16 -10.82 -10.50
N GLU A 960 52.86 -10.10 -11.38
CA GLU A 960 54.09 -10.60 -12.03
C GLU A 960 55.27 -10.72 -11.02
N GLU A 961 55.25 -9.98 -9.89
CA GLU A 961 56.22 -10.15 -8.79
C GLU A 961 55.90 -11.34 -7.86
N GLU A 962 54.65 -11.80 -7.76
CA GLU A 962 54.27 -12.95 -6.91
C GLU A 962 54.52 -14.32 -7.59
N GLU A 963 54.55 -14.39 -8.93
CA GLU A 963 54.82 -15.65 -9.65
C GLU A 963 56.33 -16.00 -9.77
N GLU A 964 57.26 -15.05 -9.57
CA GLU A 964 58.71 -15.35 -9.56
C GLU A 964 59.22 -15.94 -8.22
N ASP A 965 58.42 -15.90 -7.15
CA ASP A 965 58.81 -16.37 -5.81
C ASP A 965 58.38 -17.81 -5.47
N GLU A 966 57.60 -18.50 -6.31
CA GLU A 966 57.09 -19.86 -6.03
C GLU A 966 57.87 -21.03 -6.69
N ASP A 967 58.90 -20.75 -7.50
CA ASP A 967 59.63 -21.78 -8.29
C ASP A 967 61.01 -22.17 -7.70
N ILE A 968 61.13 -22.33 -6.36
CA ILE A 968 62.29 -23.01 -5.74
C ILE A 968 61.87 -23.73 -4.44
N ASP A 969 61.53 -25.02 -4.50
CA ASP A 969 62.21 -26.07 -3.71
C ASP A 969 61.65 -27.49 -3.96
N GLU A 970 62.51 -28.48 -3.68
CA GLU A 970 62.28 -29.93 -3.58
C GLU A 970 62.33 -30.78 -4.86
N GLY A 971 63.57 -31.06 -5.27
CA GLY A 971 63.95 -32.31 -5.92
C GLY A 971 64.29 -33.44 -4.93
N ASP A 972 64.23 -34.66 -5.49
CA ASP A 972 64.86 -35.92 -5.08
C ASP A 972 64.43 -36.66 -3.80
N GLU A 973 63.81 -37.84 -3.96
CA GLU A 973 64.55 -39.11 -3.81
C GLU A 973 63.77 -40.35 -4.31
N ILE A 974 64.50 -41.16 -5.07
CA ILE A 974 64.15 -42.43 -5.71
C ILE A 974 64.37 -43.57 -4.72
N VAL A 975 63.50 -44.58 -4.68
CA VAL A 975 63.94 -46.00 -4.55
C VAL A 975 63.04 -46.92 -5.39
N GLU A 976 63.69 -47.56 -6.37
CA GLU A 976 63.22 -48.70 -7.15
C GLU A 976 62.93 -49.92 -6.28
N ASP A 977 61.93 -50.72 -6.66
CA ASP A 977 62.14 -52.17 -6.71
C ASP A 977 61.23 -52.77 -7.80
N GLY A 978 61.85 -53.48 -8.74
CA GLY A 978 61.20 -54.02 -9.94
C GLY A 978 60.64 -55.43 -9.75
N MET A 979 59.61 -55.77 -10.51
CA MET A 979 59.66 -56.77 -11.60
C MET A 979 58.37 -56.71 -12.43
#